data_AF-A0A8H4KD34-F1
#
_entry.id   AF-A0A8H4KD34-F1
#
_cell.length_a   1.000
_cell.length_b   1.000
_cell.length_c   1.000
_cell.angle_alpha   90.00
_cell.angle_beta   90.00
_cell.angle_gamma   90.00
#
_symmetry.space_group_name_H-M   'P 1'
#
loop_
_entity.id
_entity.type
_entity.pdbx_description
1 polymer ?
#
loop_
_entity_poly.entity_id
_entity_poly.type
_entity_poly.pdbx_seq_one_letter_code
_entity_poly.pdbx_strand_id
1 'polypeptide(L)'
;MMMQPNLLAVVSGLGLLFANHANALDTTTVKTSNGIIKGFTDKSFPNVAQFLGIPYAEPPIGNRRWAPAVAKGRFGTLDASSQSPACPQSEPATTGAWKPEFLIKPNSTSEDCLYVDIWAPFKTGPAKQGKLPVLVWIYGGGFVAGGSDIDYQIPSQWVSRSQKHIVVSFNYRVGVFGFPNAPGIDLKKQNLGLLDQRLAIEWVRDNISRFGGDPKRITLWGQSAGAASVGYYQYAYPEDPIARAFIQNSGGVYLGIASTDASHSNFTSIAKKFKCDKGNQVDCLRKVPFKDIQQYSDKSGFGDSAFVPLVDEKTRFSDYYKRILSPKVAKFPNIIGTNRDEGSFGGEQAKSSESAPTDQVKPDSLFTCPAHFETAVRSAANAKTWRYLYSGNFTNIMPGKEGAYHSAELPLIFGTHGIARGKSTPFEVEVSHSMQDHWLAFIQDPVSGLDKLGWKPTSSGGLDTLQTGVEFGFKNEVLRNTMAGNLVVLGDAEIRDLLICLSKDEVLEFKRALEKVLIDFSVRSEDKYQPTPDFVNRDNGQKTLFRAFTSPDYVGTKIVVTPAPIQDADGNSVNRPLGGLLSLCDSAGVPTGILNAAEPTGYRTTLSALIPWTWRRNTENIVIFGAGKQGLWHTRLALALRGSEIKKITIVNRSVGRARDLVKRVTDENQKYWKSSATLDVLDPTQSDYEQALASLLSSADAVFCTVGSTSPLFSLKTILGDGTRSRLPFVGAIGSWQADMIELDPEMLRHAASRDDSFSRSGTQGSIIVDDLKEALVKSGEVVQSGLGADSLIQVGEILDWLDEKSLRKPDAGIEKLMNWISEGFIVYKGIGVSVTDLAAGNAILELARKRNVGTTVSNF
;
A
#
# COMPACT_ATOMS: atom_id res chain seq x y z
N MET A 1 -65.29 16.95 52.39
CA MET A 1 -65.17 17.95 53.48
C MET A 1 -63.89 18.74 53.22
N MET A 2 -64.02 20.06 53.15
CA MET A 2 -62.95 21.02 52.83
C MET A 2 -61.88 21.16 53.93
N MET A 3 -60.76 21.79 53.53
CA MET A 3 -59.81 22.63 54.28
C MET A 3 -58.40 22.09 54.61
N GLN A 4 -57.41 22.87 54.12
CA GLN A 4 -55.93 22.87 54.25
C GLN A 4 -55.46 23.34 55.68
N PRO A 5 -54.19 23.72 56.00
CA PRO A 5 -52.90 23.79 55.25
C PRO A 5 -51.57 23.42 55.99
N ASN A 6 -50.48 23.34 55.20
CA ASN A 6 -49.05 23.66 55.41
C ASN A 6 -48.43 23.77 56.83
N LEU A 7 -47.25 23.15 57.04
CA LEU A 7 -45.97 23.88 57.17
C LEU A 7 -44.73 22.96 57.07
N LEU A 8 -43.69 23.48 56.43
CA LEU A 8 -42.35 22.90 56.26
C LEU A 8 -41.61 22.72 57.60
N ALA A 9 -40.82 21.65 57.70
CA ALA A 9 -39.56 21.65 58.44
C ALA A 9 -38.50 20.88 57.65
N VAL A 10 -37.46 21.60 57.24
CA VAL A 10 -36.25 21.13 56.57
C VAL A 10 -35.39 20.37 57.59
N VAL A 11 -35.07 19.11 57.31
CA VAL A 11 -33.90 18.45 57.91
C VAL A 11 -33.04 17.87 56.79
N SER A 12 -31.91 18.52 56.62
CA SER A 12 -30.81 18.18 55.72
C SER A 12 -30.19 16.84 56.14
N GLY A 13 -30.42 15.78 55.37
CA GLY A 13 -29.72 14.51 55.50
C GLY A 13 -28.81 14.27 54.30
N LEU A 14 -27.49 14.35 54.49
CA LEU A 14 -26.49 13.92 53.51
C LEU A 14 -26.69 12.43 53.18
N GLY A 15 -27.30 12.16 52.04
CA GLY A 15 -27.23 10.87 51.35
C GLY A 15 -26.17 10.93 50.26
N LEU A 16 -24.93 10.58 50.58
CA LEU A 16 -23.87 10.32 49.60
C LEU A 16 -24.23 9.04 48.82
N LEU A 17 -24.95 9.21 47.71
CA LEU A 17 -25.06 8.22 46.65
C LEU A 17 -23.69 8.08 45.98
N PHE A 18 -22.96 7.00 46.29
CA PHE A 18 -21.80 6.58 45.49
C PHE A 18 -22.28 6.10 44.12
N ALA A 19 -22.45 7.02 43.19
CA ALA A 19 -22.45 6.71 41.77
C ALA A 19 -21.02 6.31 41.39
N ASN A 20 -20.81 5.00 41.14
CA ASN A 20 -19.56 4.47 40.60
C ASN A 20 -19.36 5.01 39.17
N HIS A 21 -18.67 6.14 39.05
CA HIS A 21 -18.14 6.67 37.81
C HIS A 21 -16.79 6.02 37.55
N ALA A 22 -16.62 5.32 36.43
CA ALA A 22 -15.30 4.81 36.01
C ALA A 22 -14.97 5.28 34.60
N ASN A 23 -14.07 6.26 34.55
CA ASN A 23 -13.32 6.77 33.40
C ASN A 23 -11.89 6.16 33.44
N ALA A 24 -10.95 6.70 32.66
CA ALA A 24 -9.52 6.37 32.74
C ALA A 24 -9.05 6.22 34.21
N LEU A 25 -8.05 5.37 34.45
CA LEU A 25 -7.60 5.11 35.82
C LEU A 25 -7.14 6.42 36.48
N ASP A 26 -7.73 6.73 37.62
CA ASP A 26 -7.36 7.90 38.45
C ASP A 26 -6.31 7.54 39.51
N THR A 27 -6.09 6.23 39.73
CA THR A 27 -5.12 5.67 40.67
C THR A 27 -4.40 4.46 40.05
N THR A 28 -3.14 4.25 40.42
CA THR A 28 -2.38 3.03 40.09
C THR A 28 -2.52 1.94 41.14
N THR A 29 -3.46 2.08 42.10
CA THR A 29 -3.78 1.03 43.07
C THR A 29 -5.14 0.41 42.75
N VAL A 30 -5.15 -0.86 42.36
CA VAL A 30 -6.35 -1.59 41.92
C VAL A 30 -6.60 -2.79 42.82
N LYS A 31 -7.81 -2.91 43.37
CA LYS A 31 -8.23 -4.08 44.15
C LYS A 31 -8.83 -5.12 43.21
N THR A 32 -8.23 -6.30 43.08
CA THR A 32 -8.69 -7.45 42.27
C THR A 32 -9.46 -8.48 43.11
N SER A 33 -9.86 -9.60 42.50
CA SER A 33 -10.42 -10.75 43.23
C SER A 33 -9.36 -11.48 44.07
N ASN A 34 -8.08 -11.40 43.68
CA ASN A 34 -6.97 -12.03 44.38
C ASN A 34 -6.38 -11.14 45.49
N GLY A 35 -6.27 -9.82 45.28
CA GLY A 35 -5.66 -8.92 46.27
C GLY A 35 -5.58 -7.47 45.80
N ILE A 36 -4.78 -6.66 46.47
CA ILE A 36 -4.49 -5.28 46.06
C ILE A 36 -3.25 -5.27 45.18
N ILE A 37 -3.29 -4.59 44.05
CA ILE A 37 -2.18 -4.46 43.10
C ILE A 37 -1.78 -2.99 43.01
N LYS A 38 -0.50 -2.71 43.22
CA LYS A 38 0.11 -1.39 43.06
C LYS A 38 0.93 -1.37 41.78
N GLY A 39 0.42 -0.71 40.75
CA GLY A 39 1.15 -0.40 39.54
C GLY A 39 1.87 0.94 39.62
N PHE A 40 2.38 1.39 38.48
CA PHE A 40 3.15 2.62 38.33
C PHE A 40 2.89 3.31 36.99
N THR A 41 3.47 4.48 36.79
CA THR A 41 3.54 5.16 35.50
C THR A 41 5.00 5.34 35.12
N ASP A 42 5.36 5.00 33.88
CA ASP A 42 6.69 5.27 33.35
C ASP A 42 6.85 6.76 33.01
N LYS A 43 8.06 7.32 33.16
CA LYS A 43 8.32 8.74 32.87
C LYS A 43 8.11 9.10 31.38
N SER A 44 8.36 8.16 30.48
CA SER A 44 8.19 8.32 29.04
C SER A 44 6.71 8.24 28.64
N PHE A 45 5.87 7.62 29.48
CA PHE A 45 4.45 7.42 29.24
C PHE A 45 3.63 7.75 30.50
N PRO A 46 3.63 9.03 30.96
CA PRO A 46 3.00 9.43 32.22
C PRO A 46 1.47 9.29 32.20
N ASN A 47 0.87 9.14 31.02
CA ASN A 47 -0.54 8.91 30.76
C ASN A 47 -0.90 7.42 30.60
N VAL A 48 -0.02 6.50 31.01
CA VAL A 48 -0.24 5.05 30.96
C VAL A 48 0.07 4.45 32.33
N ALA A 49 -0.94 3.84 32.96
CA ALA A 49 -0.77 3.01 34.14
C ALA A 49 -0.31 1.62 33.72
N GLN A 50 0.76 1.14 34.33
CA GLN A 50 1.37 -0.15 34.08
C GLN A 50 1.29 -1.02 35.34
N PHE A 51 0.86 -2.26 35.17
CA PHE A 51 0.79 -3.26 36.23
C PHE A 51 1.46 -4.54 35.72
N LEU A 52 2.70 -4.76 36.14
CA LEU A 52 3.58 -5.79 35.59
C LEU A 52 3.80 -6.89 36.62
N GLY A 53 3.83 -8.15 36.20
CA GLY A 53 4.12 -9.30 37.06
C GLY A 53 2.96 -9.65 38.02
N ILE A 54 1.71 -9.65 37.56
CA ILE A 54 0.56 -10.07 38.37
C ILE A 54 0.34 -11.58 38.27
N PRO A 55 0.42 -12.37 39.36
CA PRO A 55 0.25 -13.82 39.28
C PRO A 55 -1.21 -14.19 39.02
N TYR A 56 -1.46 -14.92 37.93
CA TYR A 56 -2.79 -15.46 37.63
C TYR A 56 -2.94 -16.94 38.05
N ALA A 57 -1.82 -17.62 38.29
CA ALA A 57 -1.76 -18.99 38.76
C ALA A 57 -0.82 -19.15 39.97
N GLU A 58 -0.98 -20.27 40.69
CA GLU A 58 0.06 -20.73 41.61
C GLU A 58 1.32 -21.17 40.85
N PRO A 59 2.53 -20.97 41.40
CA PRO A 59 3.77 -21.34 40.73
C PRO A 59 3.78 -22.83 40.33
N PRO A 60 4.05 -23.19 39.06
CA PRO A 60 4.02 -24.58 38.59
C PRO A 60 5.31 -25.35 38.95
N ILE A 61 5.80 -25.19 40.17
CA ILE A 61 7.07 -25.75 40.68
C ILE A 61 6.88 -27.08 41.42
N GLY A 62 7.95 -27.86 41.52
CA GLY A 62 7.99 -29.12 42.27
C GLY A 62 6.91 -30.10 41.78
N ASN A 63 6.01 -30.53 42.67
CA ASN A 63 4.92 -31.45 42.31
C ASN A 63 3.91 -30.87 41.31
N ARG A 64 3.88 -29.54 41.12
CA ARG A 64 3.04 -28.87 40.12
C ARG A 64 3.70 -28.79 38.74
N ARG A 65 4.99 -29.14 38.62
CA ARG A 65 5.65 -29.29 37.32
C ARG A 65 4.92 -30.38 36.52
N TRP A 66 4.59 -30.05 35.29
CA TRP A 66 3.77 -30.87 34.38
C TRP A 66 2.35 -31.20 34.86
N ALA A 67 1.82 -30.43 35.82
CA ALA A 67 0.40 -30.44 36.16
C ALA A 67 -0.31 -29.24 35.52
N PRO A 68 -1.63 -29.34 35.24
CA PRO A 68 -2.45 -28.18 34.88
C PRO A 68 -2.30 -27.06 35.92
N ALA A 69 -2.23 -25.81 35.45
CA ALA A 69 -2.12 -24.66 36.34
C ALA A 69 -3.34 -24.54 37.25
N VAL A 70 -3.12 -24.03 38.46
CA VAL A 70 -4.17 -23.77 39.44
C VAL A 70 -4.28 -22.26 39.60
N ALA A 71 -5.49 -21.73 39.55
CA ALA A 71 -5.76 -20.30 39.73
C ALA A 71 -5.11 -19.77 41.02
N LYS A 72 -4.56 -18.55 40.95
CA LYS A 72 -3.91 -17.94 42.11
C LYS A 72 -4.91 -17.76 43.25
N GLY A 73 -4.48 -18.07 44.48
CA GLY A 73 -5.25 -17.77 45.70
C GLY A 73 -5.35 -16.28 46.02
N ARG A 74 -5.83 -15.96 47.22
CA ARG A 74 -5.83 -14.58 47.72
C ARG A 74 -4.43 -14.18 48.22
N PHE A 75 -4.07 -12.92 48.00
CA PHE A 75 -2.88 -12.27 48.53
C PHE A 75 -3.23 -10.89 49.11
N GLY A 76 -2.31 -10.31 49.89
CA GLY A 76 -2.48 -8.99 50.49
C GLY A 76 -2.32 -7.88 49.46
N THR A 77 -1.18 -7.18 49.53
CA THR A 77 -0.79 -6.16 48.53
C THR A 77 0.41 -6.68 47.74
N LEU A 78 0.33 -6.58 46.41
CA LEU A 78 1.39 -6.90 45.47
C LEU A 78 1.93 -5.60 44.85
N ASP A 79 3.24 -5.48 44.80
CA ASP A 79 3.93 -4.49 43.98
C ASP A 79 4.08 -5.04 42.55
N ALA A 80 3.49 -4.35 41.59
CA ALA A 80 3.41 -4.74 40.19
C ALA A 80 4.19 -3.75 39.30
N SER A 81 5.42 -3.42 39.73
CA SER A 81 6.30 -2.47 39.06
C SER A 81 7.36 -3.11 38.16
N SER A 82 7.38 -4.43 38.03
CA SER A 82 8.43 -5.16 37.30
C SER A 82 7.87 -6.40 36.63
N GLN A 83 8.30 -6.65 35.38
CA GLN A 83 7.90 -7.84 34.65
C GLN A 83 8.45 -9.09 35.34
N SER A 84 7.64 -10.15 35.34
CA SER A 84 8.08 -11.46 35.81
C SER A 84 9.09 -12.09 34.85
N PRO A 85 9.95 -13.01 35.32
CA PRO A 85 10.76 -13.84 34.43
C PRO A 85 9.90 -14.60 33.41
N ALA A 86 10.45 -14.81 32.21
CA ALA A 86 9.88 -15.69 31.22
C ALA A 86 9.91 -17.16 31.68
N CYS A 87 9.07 -18.01 31.07
CA CYS A 87 9.10 -19.43 31.36
C CYS A 87 10.39 -20.10 30.85
N PRO A 88 10.82 -21.24 31.43
CA PRO A 88 12.09 -21.87 31.08
C PRO A 88 12.14 -22.29 29.60
N GLN A 89 13.18 -21.87 28.90
CA GLN A 89 13.38 -22.03 27.46
C GLN A 89 14.86 -21.80 27.10
N SER A 90 15.29 -22.19 25.90
CA SER A 90 16.66 -21.90 25.45
C SER A 90 16.93 -20.40 25.50
N GLU A 91 17.93 -19.98 26.27
CA GLU A 91 18.34 -18.58 26.26
C GLU A 91 19.04 -18.26 24.92
N PRO A 92 18.67 -17.17 24.24
CA PRO A 92 19.21 -16.90 22.93
C PRO A 92 20.72 -16.61 23.03
N ALA A 93 21.53 -17.49 22.43
CA ALA A 93 22.92 -17.12 22.14
C ALA A 93 22.89 -15.88 21.23
N THR A 94 23.68 -14.86 21.57
CA THR A 94 23.79 -13.56 20.88
C THR A 94 24.29 -13.64 19.42
N THR A 95 24.31 -14.84 18.84
CA THR A 95 24.72 -15.17 17.47
C THR A 95 23.60 -15.74 16.59
N GLY A 96 22.35 -15.76 17.07
CA GLY A 96 21.19 -16.37 16.37
C GLY A 96 20.52 -15.52 15.27
N ALA A 97 19.59 -16.15 14.54
CA ALA A 97 18.78 -15.59 13.46
C ALA A 97 17.83 -14.43 13.88
N TRP A 98 17.73 -14.12 15.17
CA TRP A 98 16.88 -13.06 15.69
C TRP A 98 17.71 -12.08 16.52
N LYS A 99 17.35 -10.80 16.47
CA LYS A 99 18.02 -9.76 17.24
C LYS A 99 17.46 -9.66 18.67
N PRO A 100 18.24 -9.12 19.63
CA PRO A 100 17.86 -9.11 21.05
C PRO A 100 16.48 -8.52 21.33
N GLU A 101 16.04 -7.53 20.55
CA GLU A 101 14.77 -6.84 20.76
C GLU A 101 13.52 -7.70 20.44
N PHE A 102 13.71 -8.80 19.72
CA PHE A 102 12.69 -9.83 19.46
C PHE A 102 12.73 -10.99 20.45
N LEU A 103 13.62 -10.93 21.44
CA LEU A 103 13.93 -12.03 22.34
C LEU A 103 13.68 -11.62 23.80
N ILE A 104 13.49 -12.62 24.66
CA ILE A 104 13.35 -12.41 26.10
C ILE A 104 14.64 -11.81 26.68
N LYS A 105 14.54 -11.19 27.85
CA LYS A 105 15.73 -10.63 28.52
C LYS A 105 16.71 -11.75 28.91
N PRO A 106 18.02 -11.58 28.71
CA PRO A 106 19.01 -12.60 29.07
C PRO A 106 18.97 -12.95 30.57
N ASN A 107 19.19 -14.22 30.92
CA ASN A 107 19.16 -14.72 32.30
C ASN A 107 17.83 -14.47 33.05
N SER A 108 16.72 -14.26 32.32
CA SER A 108 15.41 -13.90 32.89
C SER A 108 14.40 -15.07 32.79
N THR A 109 14.81 -16.29 33.15
CA THR A 109 13.92 -17.48 33.12
C THR A 109 13.67 -18.10 34.49
N SER A 110 12.44 -18.53 34.75
CA SER A 110 12.00 -19.19 35.99
C SER A 110 10.83 -20.13 35.74
N GLU A 111 10.69 -21.23 36.51
CA GLU A 111 9.45 -22.02 36.51
C GLU A 111 8.27 -21.27 37.13
N ASP A 112 8.55 -20.37 38.07
CA ASP A 112 7.55 -19.42 38.57
C ASP A 112 7.43 -18.26 37.56
N CYS A 113 6.65 -18.51 36.50
CA CYS A 113 6.51 -17.61 35.35
C CYS A 113 5.07 -17.28 34.96
N LEU A 114 4.04 -17.79 35.65
CA LEU A 114 2.64 -17.61 35.23
C LEU A 114 2.02 -16.28 35.72
N TYR A 115 2.40 -15.20 35.03
CA TYR A 115 2.01 -13.83 35.34
C TYR A 115 1.38 -13.11 34.14
N VAL A 116 0.59 -12.07 34.43
CA VAL A 116 0.01 -11.14 33.45
C VAL A 116 0.55 -9.72 33.67
N ASP A 117 0.66 -8.97 32.58
CA ASP A 117 1.05 -7.57 32.52
C ASP A 117 -0.08 -6.75 31.89
N ILE A 118 -0.36 -5.55 32.40
CA ILE A 118 -1.48 -4.69 31.94
C ILE A 118 -1.00 -3.26 31.70
N TRP A 119 -1.36 -2.70 30.55
CA TRP A 119 -1.18 -1.29 30.19
C TRP A 119 -2.53 -0.64 29.93
N ALA A 120 -2.84 0.42 30.69
CA ALA A 120 -4.14 1.09 30.64
C ALA A 120 -4.02 2.63 30.63
N PRO A 121 -4.94 3.35 29.97
CA PRO A 121 -5.06 4.80 30.05
C PRO A 121 -5.11 5.34 31.49
N PHE A 122 -4.34 6.39 31.78
CA PHE A 122 -4.24 7.01 33.11
C PHE A 122 -4.41 8.53 33.05
N LYS A 123 -5.28 9.07 33.92
CA LYS A 123 -5.51 10.53 34.11
C LYS A 123 -5.72 11.34 32.82
N THR A 124 -6.56 10.88 31.90
CA THR A 124 -6.79 11.54 30.60
C THR A 124 -7.89 12.61 30.57
N GLY A 125 -8.37 13.07 31.74
CA GLY A 125 -9.49 14.02 31.83
C GLY A 125 -10.86 13.33 31.71
N PRO A 126 -11.98 14.08 31.55
CA PRO A 126 -13.31 13.49 31.48
C PRO A 126 -13.47 12.69 30.17
N ALA A 127 -13.30 11.37 30.27
CA ALA A 127 -13.53 10.45 29.17
C ALA A 127 -15.01 10.44 28.75
N LYS A 128 -15.29 10.22 27.46
CA LYS A 128 -16.62 9.83 27.01
C LYS A 128 -16.99 8.51 27.70
N GLN A 129 -18.18 8.44 28.28
CA GLN A 129 -18.68 7.34 29.12
C GLN A 129 -18.45 5.95 28.51
N GLY A 130 -17.79 5.03 29.24
CA GLY A 130 -17.77 3.59 28.93
C GLY A 130 -16.47 2.83 29.28
N LYS A 131 -16.58 1.53 29.60
CA LYS A 131 -15.43 0.61 29.76
C LYS A 131 -14.70 0.43 28.43
N LEU A 132 -13.37 0.26 28.42
CA LEU A 132 -12.54 0.20 27.20
C LEU A 132 -12.44 -1.22 26.59
N PRO A 133 -12.29 -1.38 25.27
CA PRO A 133 -11.96 -2.69 24.68
C PRO A 133 -10.59 -3.18 25.16
N VAL A 134 -10.44 -4.50 25.27
CA VAL A 134 -9.26 -5.16 25.84
C VAL A 134 -8.61 -6.05 24.78
N LEU A 135 -7.35 -5.80 24.47
CA LEU A 135 -6.49 -6.68 23.70
C LEU A 135 -5.71 -7.60 24.63
N VAL A 136 -5.75 -8.91 24.37
CA VAL A 136 -4.94 -9.89 25.09
C VAL A 136 -3.92 -10.48 24.10
N TRP A 137 -2.66 -10.09 24.28
CA TRP A 137 -1.53 -10.51 23.47
C TRP A 137 -1.02 -11.89 23.89
N ILE A 138 -0.82 -12.76 22.89
CA ILE A 138 -0.21 -14.09 23.05
C ILE A 138 1.04 -14.13 22.15
N TYR A 139 2.22 -14.16 22.76
CA TYR A 139 3.48 -14.16 22.02
C TYR A 139 3.73 -15.45 21.23
N GLY A 140 4.53 -15.33 20.16
CA GLY A 140 4.99 -16.40 19.28
C GLY A 140 6.14 -17.24 19.85
N GLY A 141 7.09 -17.64 19.00
CA GLY A 141 8.26 -18.44 19.43
C GLY A 141 8.09 -19.95 19.31
N GLY A 142 7.22 -20.41 18.40
CA GLY A 142 7.12 -21.82 18.02
C GLY A 142 6.67 -22.77 19.14
N PHE A 143 6.06 -22.25 20.20
CA PHE A 143 5.75 -22.96 21.45
C PHE A 143 6.97 -23.42 22.27
N VAL A 144 8.19 -23.06 21.87
CA VAL A 144 9.44 -23.45 22.55
C VAL A 144 10.17 -22.27 23.19
N ALA A 145 9.82 -21.04 22.79
CA ALA A 145 10.40 -19.79 23.27
C ALA A 145 9.37 -18.66 23.28
N GLY A 146 9.76 -17.47 23.76
CA GLY A 146 8.95 -16.26 23.87
C GLY A 146 8.67 -15.83 25.31
N GLY A 147 8.20 -14.60 25.50
CA GLY A 147 7.89 -14.05 26.81
C GLY A 147 7.17 -12.70 26.72
N SER A 148 6.54 -12.28 27.82
CA SER A 148 5.87 -10.98 27.92
C SER A 148 6.83 -9.79 28.05
N ASP A 149 8.14 -10.06 28.23
CA ASP A 149 9.20 -9.08 28.45
C ASP A 149 9.99 -8.69 27.19
N ILE A 150 9.52 -9.08 26.00
CA ILE A 150 10.13 -8.76 24.71
C ILE A 150 9.90 -7.28 24.37
N ASP A 151 10.99 -6.54 24.16
CA ASP A 151 10.97 -5.07 24.00
C ASP A 151 10.10 -4.60 22.82
N TYR A 152 10.15 -5.27 21.66
CA TYR A 152 9.31 -4.91 20.52
C TYR A 152 7.81 -5.19 20.71
N GLN A 153 7.43 -5.89 21.78
CA GLN A 153 6.04 -6.27 22.08
C GLN A 153 5.46 -5.48 23.28
N ILE A 154 6.11 -4.37 23.68
CA ILE A 154 5.63 -3.50 24.77
C ILE A 154 4.70 -2.40 24.22
N PRO A 155 3.42 -2.33 24.63
CA PRO A 155 2.40 -1.50 23.98
C PRO A 155 2.31 -0.05 24.50
N SER A 156 3.21 0.39 25.39
CA SER A 156 3.10 1.67 26.10
C SER A 156 2.89 2.87 25.17
N GLN A 157 3.58 2.91 24.03
CA GLN A 157 3.45 4.00 23.06
C GLN A 157 2.08 4.03 22.39
N TRP A 158 1.54 2.88 21.98
CA TRP A 158 0.22 2.80 21.34
C TRP A 158 -0.92 3.13 22.32
N VAL A 159 -0.83 2.63 23.56
CA VAL A 159 -1.77 2.99 24.63
C VAL A 159 -1.68 4.49 24.92
N SER A 160 -0.46 5.03 25.03
CA SER A 160 -0.20 6.46 25.25
C SER A 160 -0.82 7.35 24.16
N ARG A 161 -0.63 7.00 22.89
CA ARG A 161 -1.13 7.73 21.73
C ARG A 161 -2.66 7.71 21.64
N SER A 162 -3.27 6.54 21.79
CA SER A 162 -4.69 6.36 21.49
C SER A 162 -5.62 6.63 22.67
N GLN A 163 -5.20 6.31 23.90
CA GLN A 163 -6.00 6.42 25.13
C GLN A 163 -7.38 5.75 25.08
N LYS A 164 -7.53 4.73 24.23
CA LYS A 164 -8.85 4.19 23.81
C LYS A 164 -8.99 2.67 23.96
N HIS A 165 -7.99 2.00 24.52
CA HIS A 165 -7.97 0.55 24.71
C HIS A 165 -7.04 0.15 25.85
N ILE A 166 -7.14 -1.10 26.31
CA ILE A 166 -6.22 -1.72 27.27
C ILE A 166 -5.51 -2.88 26.58
N VAL A 167 -4.22 -3.04 26.84
CA VAL A 167 -3.45 -4.21 26.40
C VAL A 167 -3.06 -5.05 27.61
N VAL A 168 -3.23 -6.35 27.50
CA VAL A 168 -2.80 -7.36 28.45
C VAL A 168 -1.83 -8.30 27.75
N SER A 169 -0.68 -8.58 28.36
CA SER A 169 0.26 -9.64 27.94
C SER A 169 0.39 -10.64 29.08
N PHE A 170 0.82 -11.86 28.80
CA PHE A 170 1.04 -12.86 29.84
C PHE A 170 2.00 -13.95 29.40
N ASN A 171 2.62 -14.61 30.37
CA ASN A 171 3.49 -15.76 30.17
C ASN A 171 2.69 -17.08 30.23
N TYR A 172 3.01 -18.01 29.33
CA TYR A 172 2.54 -19.40 29.34
C TYR A 172 3.72 -20.36 29.22
N ARG A 173 3.61 -21.56 29.81
CA ARG A 173 4.71 -22.53 29.74
C ARG A 173 4.96 -22.96 28.29
N VAL A 174 6.24 -23.04 27.93
CA VAL A 174 6.74 -23.43 26.59
C VAL A 174 7.63 -24.67 26.67
N GLY A 175 7.98 -25.24 25.52
CA GLY A 175 8.88 -26.38 25.39
C GLY A 175 8.43 -27.57 26.22
N VAL A 176 9.40 -28.32 26.77
CA VAL A 176 9.12 -29.49 27.62
C VAL A 176 8.30 -29.16 28.87
N PHE A 177 8.33 -27.91 29.34
CA PHE A 177 7.58 -27.49 30.53
C PHE A 177 6.10 -27.24 30.22
N GLY A 178 5.78 -26.80 28.99
CA GLY A 178 4.42 -26.54 28.53
C GLY A 178 3.77 -27.67 27.73
N PHE A 179 4.57 -28.49 27.06
CA PHE A 179 4.12 -29.53 26.14
C PHE A 179 4.95 -30.81 26.30
N PRO A 180 4.96 -31.43 27.50
CA PRO A 180 5.91 -32.48 27.84
C PRO A 180 5.77 -33.75 26.99
N ASN A 181 4.57 -34.07 26.49
CA ASN A 181 4.27 -35.35 25.86
C ASN A 181 4.83 -36.55 26.67
N ALA A 182 4.67 -36.50 28.00
CA ALA A 182 5.25 -37.43 28.93
C ALA A 182 4.44 -38.74 29.01
N PRO A 183 5.12 -39.89 29.14
CA PRO A 183 4.43 -41.15 29.38
C PRO A 183 3.78 -41.14 30.76
N GLY A 184 2.56 -41.66 30.85
CA GLY A 184 1.80 -41.75 32.10
C GLY A 184 0.98 -40.52 32.48
N ILE A 185 0.98 -39.45 31.66
CA ILE A 185 0.03 -38.35 31.79
C ILE A 185 -1.08 -38.52 30.74
N ASP A 186 -2.34 -38.36 31.14
CA ASP A 186 -3.49 -38.37 30.24
C ASP A 186 -3.33 -37.35 29.09
N LEU A 187 -3.56 -37.79 27.85
CA LEU A 187 -3.36 -37.00 26.64
C LEU A 187 -4.03 -35.62 26.70
N LYS A 188 -5.26 -35.54 27.26
CA LYS A 188 -6.07 -34.31 27.34
C LYS A 188 -5.64 -33.35 28.46
N LYS A 189 -4.54 -33.66 29.15
CA LYS A 189 -3.96 -32.86 30.23
C LYS A 189 -2.52 -32.43 29.94
N GLN A 190 -2.01 -32.68 28.73
CA GLN A 190 -0.59 -32.47 28.39
C GLN A 190 -0.32 -31.16 27.64
N ASN A 191 -1.35 -30.53 27.05
CA ASN A 191 -1.24 -29.22 26.39
C ASN A 191 -1.22 -28.07 27.43
N LEU A 192 -0.30 -28.13 28.39
CA LEU A 192 -0.28 -27.26 29.57
C LEU A 192 -0.13 -25.78 29.19
N GLY A 193 0.70 -25.45 28.20
CA GLY A 193 0.81 -24.07 27.70
C GLY A 193 -0.52 -23.51 27.20
N LEU A 194 -1.34 -24.30 26.49
CA LEU A 194 -2.67 -23.85 26.04
C LEU A 194 -3.68 -23.74 27.21
N LEU A 195 -3.54 -24.58 28.24
CA LEU A 195 -4.34 -24.50 29.46
C LEU A 195 -3.96 -23.29 30.31
N ASP A 196 -2.67 -22.94 30.35
CA ASP A 196 -2.15 -21.75 31.01
C ASP A 196 -2.72 -20.48 30.35
N GLN A 197 -2.75 -20.44 29.02
CA GLN A 197 -3.38 -19.36 28.25
C GLN A 197 -4.86 -19.22 28.59
N ARG A 198 -5.62 -20.32 28.64
CA ARG A 198 -7.04 -20.29 29.00
C ARG A 198 -7.24 -19.71 30.41
N LEU A 199 -6.43 -20.13 31.39
CA LEU A 199 -6.52 -19.65 32.76
C LEU A 199 -6.17 -18.16 32.87
N ALA A 200 -5.18 -17.66 32.12
CA ALA A 200 -4.88 -16.23 32.04
C ALA A 200 -6.06 -15.43 31.48
N ILE A 201 -6.71 -15.92 30.41
CA ILE A 201 -7.88 -15.27 29.81
C ILE A 201 -9.08 -15.27 30.76
N GLU A 202 -9.28 -16.33 31.55
CA GLU A 202 -10.29 -16.36 32.64
C GLU A 202 -9.98 -15.32 33.72
N TRP A 203 -8.72 -15.20 34.12
CA TRP A 203 -8.30 -14.17 35.08
C TRP A 203 -8.58 -12.75 34.55
N VAL A 204 -8.31 -12.50 33.27
CA VAL A 204 -8.61 -11.22 32.60
C VAL A 204 -10.10 -10.96 32.62
N ARG A 205 -10.95 -11.91 32.21
CA ARG A 205 -12.42 -11.78 32.27
C ARG A 205 -12.89 -11.33 33.65
N ASP A 206 -12.35 -11.95 34.69
CA ASP A 206 -12.82 -11.77 36.07
C ASP A 206 -12.31 -10.45 36.70
N ASN A 207 -11.20 -9.88 36.19
CA ASN A 207 -10.53 -8.75 36.83
C ASN A 207 -10.42 -7.47 35.98
N ILE A 208 -10.45 -7.56 34.64
CA ILE A 208 -10.07 -6.42 33.77
C ILE A 208 -10.97 -5.20 33.93
N SER A 209 -12.22 -5.41 34.37
CA SER A 209 -13.14 -4.31 34.67
C SER A 209 -12.67 -3.36 35.76
N ARG A 210 -11.79 -3.82 36.65
CA ARG A 210 -11.20 -3.03 37.73
C ARG A 210 -10.04 -2.16 37.23
N PHE A 211 -9.53 -2.44 36.03
CA PHE A 211 -8.52 -1.67 35.33
C PHE A 211 -9.12 -0.74 34.27
N GLY A 212 -10.45 -0.62 34.20
CA GLY A 212 -11.18 0.19 33.20
C GLY A 212 -11.58 -0.56 31.93
N GLY A 213 -11.30 -1.86 31.83
CA GLY A 213 -11.60 -2.67 30.66
C GLY A 213 -13.02 -3.24 30.63
N ASP A 214 -13.48 -3.62 29.45
CA ASP A 214 -14.76 -4.25 29.23
C ASP A 214 -14.58 -5.76 29.05
N PRO A 215 -14.98 -6.61 30.01
CA PRO A 215 -14.85 -8.06 29.89
C PRO A 215 -15.73 -8.65 28.78
N LYS A 216 -16.66 -7.87 28.20
CA LYS A 216 -17.47 -8.28 27.04
C LYS A 216 -16.82 -7.94 25.69
N ARG A 217 -15.74 -7.15 25.69
CA ARG A 217 -15.01 -6.71 24.49
C ARG A 217 -13.54 -7.08 24.58
N ILE A 218 -13.29 -8.38 24.81
CA ILE A 218 -11.96 -8.98 24.80
C ILE A 218 -11.65 -9.49 23.39
N THR A 219 -10.52 -9.07 22.83
CA THR A 219 -9.96 -9.55 21.57
C THR A 219 -8.66 -10.29 21.87
N LEU A 220 -8.51 -11.53 21.39
CA LEU A 220 -7.21 -12.20 21.44
C LEU A 220 -6.39 -11.81 20.22
N TRP A 221 -5.12 -11.53 20.43
CA TRP A 221 -4.17 -11.14 19.40
C TRP A 221 -2.89 -11.94 19.57
N GLY A 222 -2.40 -12.55 18.51
CA GLY A 222 -1.15 -13.30 18.57
C GLY A 222 -0.41 -13.32 17.24
N GLN A 223 0.87 -13.66 17.32
CA GLN A 223 1.76 -13.80 16.17
C GLN A 223 2.41 -15.18 16.14
N SER A 224 2.61 -15.77 14.95
CA SER A 224 3.23 -17.09 14.78
C SER A 224 2.55 -18.19 15.61
N ALA A 225 3.27 -18.88 16.50
CA ALA A 225 2.67 -19.83 17.46
C ALA A 225 1.60 -19.21 18.38
N GLY A 226 1.70 -17.92 18.67
CA GLY A 226 0.66 -17.15 19.36
C GLY A 226 -0.60 -16.99 18.51
N ALA A 227 -0.45 -16.75 17.20
CA ALA A 227 -1.58 -16.75 16.26
C ALA A 227 -2.21 -18.14 16.12
N ALA A 228 -1.40 -19.21 16.14
CA ALA A 228 -1.90 -20.58 16.21
C ALA A 228 -2.69 -20.83 17.51
N SER A 229 -2.21 -20.31 18.64
CA SER A 229 -2.91 -20.38 19.93
C SER A 229 -4.27 -19.66 19.89
N VAL A 230 -4.32 -18.46 19.30
CA VAL A 230 -5.57 -17.72 19.04
C VAL A 230 -6.52 -18.54 18.16
N GLY A 231 -5.99 -19.21 17.14
CA GLY A 231 -6.72 -20.18 16.33
C GLY A 231 -7.29 -21.31 17.17
N TYR A 232 -6.45 -22.07 17.88
CA TYR A 232 -6.84 -23.21 18.71
C TYR A 232 -7.91 -22.86 19.74
N TYR A 233 -7.81 -21.70 20.39
CA TYR A 233 -8.80 -21.20 21.35
C TYR A 233 -10.23 -21.18 20.76
N GLN A 234 -10.39 -20.72 19.53
CA GLN A 234 -11.69 -20.61 18.85
C GLN A 234 -12.41 -21.95 18.70
N TYR A 235 -11.66 -23.03 18.54
CA TYR A 235 -12.18 -24.39 18.36
C TYR A 235 -12.31 -25.17 19.68
N ALA A 236 -11.51 -24.80 20.69
CA ALA A 236 -11.45 -25.47 21.99
C ALA A 236 -12.57 -25.02 22.93
N TYR A 237 -12.99 -23.74 22.85
CA TYR A 237 -13.96 -23.14 23.78
C TYR A 237 -15.20 -22.55 23.09
N PRO A 238 -15.92 -23.31 22.24
CA PRO A 238 -17.09 -22.78 21.53
C PRO A 238 -18.29 -22.48 22.46
N GLU A 239 -18.41 -23.18 23.58
CA GLU A 239 -19.52 -23.04 24.53
C GLU A 239 -19.31 -21.91 25.56
N ASP A 240 -18.05 -21.52 25.80
CA ASP A 240 -17.69 -20.40 26.69
C ASP A 240 -16.57 -19.53 26.06
N PRO A 241 -16.86 -18.84 24.95
CA PRO A 241 -15.93 -17.94 24.31
C PRO A 241 -15.86 -16.62 25.09
N ILE A 242 -14.79 -16.45 25.85
CA ILE A 242 -14.50 -15.22 26.60
C ILE A 242 -14.18 -14.09 25.61
N ALA A 243 -13.35 -14.38 24.62
CA ALA A 243 -13.02 -13.44 23.55
C ALA A 243 -14.10 -13.37 22.47
N ARG A 244 -14.29 -12.18 21.90
CA ARG A 244 -15.33 -11.85 20.92
C ARG A 244 -14.80 -11.36 19.57
N ALA A 245 -13.48 -11.38 19.41
CA ALA A 245 -12.78 -11.12 18.15
C ALA A 245 -11.35 -11.67 18.24
N PHE A 246 -10.72 -11.89 17.09
CA PHE A 246 -9.41 -12.54 17.01
C PHE A 246 -8.49 -11.90 15.98
N ILE A 247 -7.20 -11.82 16.28
CA ILE A 247 -6.17 -11.30 15.35
C ILE A 247 -5.03 -12.33 15.29
N GLN A 248 -4.74 -12.82 14.08
CA GLN A 248 -3.77 -13.87 13.79
C GLN A 248 -2.72 -13.33 12.81
N ASN A 249 -1.56 -12.93 13.31
CA ASN A 249 -0.46 -12.47 12.47
C ASN A 249 0.50 -13.62 12.16
N SER A 250 0.78 -13.84 10.88
CA SER A 250 1.75 -14.82 10.39
C SER A 250 1.58 -16.21 11.02
N GLY A 251 0.34 -16.70 11.11
CA GLY A 251 0.03 -18.00 11.68
C GLY A 251 -1.46 -18.30 11.71
N GLY A 252 -1.83 -19.45 12.29
CA GLY A 252 -3.20 -19.93 12.34
C GLY A 252 -3.28 -21.42 12.68
N VAL A 253 -4.48 -22.01 12.59
CA VAL A 253 -4.68 -23.44 12.93
C VAL A 253 -4.00 -24.38 11.93
N TYR A 254 -3.73 -23.90 10.72
CA TYR A 254 -3.07 -24.63 9.64
C TYR A 254 -1.54 -24.41 9.55
N LEU A 255 -0.94 -23.65 10.48
CA LEU A 255 0.53 -23.48 10.56
C LEU A 255 1.28 -24.81 10.80
N GLY A 256 0.56 -25.87 11.20
CA GLY A 256 1.11 -27.24 11.23
C GLY A 256 2.00 -27.57 12.43
N ILE A 257 2.16 -26.67 13.41
CA ILE A 257 3.00 -26.94 14.59
C ILE A 257 2.28 -27.92 15.52
N ALA A 258 2.69 -29.19 15.45
CA ALA A 258 2.16 -30.29 16.24
C ALA A 258 3.22 -31.35 16.51
N SER A 259 3.13 -32.01 17.67
CA SER A 259 4.03 -33.11 17.99
C SER A 259 3.61 -34.37 17.21
N THR A 260 4.57 -35.01 16.55
CA THR A 260 4.43 -36.28 15.84
C THR A 260 4.95 -37.48 16.66
N ASP A 261 5.56 -37.24 17.82
CA ASP A 261 6.13 -38.28 18.70
C ASP A 261 5.03 -39.07 19.45
N ALA A 262 4.45 -40.07 18.78
CA ALA A 262 3.45 -40.96 19.39
C ALA A 262 4.03 -41.89 20.48
N SER A 263 5.35 -42.01 20.57
CA SER A 263 6.03 -42.96 21.46
C SER A 263 6.54 -42.34 22.77
N HIS A 264 6.34 -41.04 22.97
CA HIS A 264 6.91 -40.28 24.09
C HIS A 264 8.44 -40.38 24.15
N SER A 265 9.09 -40.61 23.01
CA SER A 265 10.53 -40.84 22.89
C SER A 265 11.34 -39.60 23.31
N ASN A 266 10.85 -38.40 22.99
CA ASN A 266 11.52 -37.14 23.34
C ASN A 266 11.60 -36.97 24.85
N PHE A 267 10.47 -37.10 25.56
CA PHE A 267 10.44 -37.03 27.02
C PHE A 267 11.25 -38.17 27.67
N THR A 268 11.13 -39.39 27.14
CA THR A 268 11.89 -40.55 27.61
C THR A 268 13.40 -40.37 27.45
N SER A 269 13.86 -39.63 26.43
CA SER A 269 15.28 -39.32 26.25
C SER A 269 15.83 -38.44 27.38
N ILE A 270 15.05 -37.44 27.82
CA ILE A 270 15.34 -36.61 28.99
C ILE A 270 15.37 -37.48 30.25
N ALA A 271 14.37 -38.35 30.41
CA ALA A 271 14.32 -39.28 31.54
C ALA A 271 15.60 -40.14 31.61
N LYS A 272 16.04 -40.73 30.50
CA LYS A 272 17.29 -41.50 30.42
C LYS A 272 18.51 -40.67 30.79
N LYS A 273 18.62 -39.43 30.30
CA LYS A 273 19.74 -38.53 30.61
C LYS A 273 19.92 -38.32 32.11
N PHE A 274 18.83 -38.19 32.85
CA PHE A 274 18.81 -37.97 34.29
C PHE A 274 18.59 -39.26 35.11
N LYS A 275 18.74 -40.44 34.50
CA LYS A 275 18.59 -41.76 35.15
C LYS A 275 17.19 -41.97 35.77
N CYS A 276 16.18 -41.39 35.15
CA CYS A 276 14.76 -41.45 35.49
C CYS A 276 13.95 -42.37 34.57
N ASP A 277 14.60 -43.22 33.79
CA ASP A 277 13.98 -44.15 32.84
C ASP A 277 13.42 -45.43 33.48
N LYS A 278 13.66 -45.62 34.78
CA LYS A 278 13.09 -46.72 35.59
C LYS A 278 11.95 -46.20 36.44
N GLY A 279 10.75 -46.79 36.30
CA GLY A 279 9.56 -46.41 37.08
C GLY A 279 8.81 -45.20 36.50
N ASN A 280 8.18 -44.38 37.37
CA ASN A 280 7.45 -43.18 36.93
C ASN A 280 8.44 -42.06 36.56
N GLN A 281 8.60 -41.82 35.26
CA GLN A 281 9.53 -40.84 34.71
C GLN A 281 9.21 -39.41 35.18
N VAL A 282 7.94 -39.05 35.24
CA VAL A 282 7.45 -37.70 35.62
C VAL A 282 7.83 -37.40 37.07
N ASP A 283 7.55 -38.32 37.98
CA ASP A 283 7.83 -38.13 39.42
C ASP A 283 9.33 -38.10 39.71
N CYS A 284 10.13 -38.86 38.97
CA CYS A 284 11.58 -38.81 39.07
C CYS A 284 12.13 -37.47 38.57
N LEU A 285 11.74 -37.04 37.36
CA LEU A 285 12.24 -35.81 36.76
C LEU A 285 11.77 -34.54 37.47
N ARG A 286 10.67 -34.57 38.22
CA ARG A 286 10.26 -33.47 39.12
C ARG A 286 11.31 -33.12 40.17
N LYS A 287 12.20 -34.05 40.52
CA LYS A 287 13.29 -33.85 41.48
C LYS A 287 14.55 -33.24 40.86
N VAL A 288 14.63 -33.19 39.53
CA VAL A 288 15.76 -32.60 38.81
C VAL A 288 15.58 -31.08 38.73
N PRO A 289 16.62 -30.26 38.96
CA PRO A 289 16.55 -28.82 38.75
C PRO A 289 16.10 -28.47 37.34
N PHE A 290 15.20 -27.48 37.19
CA PHE A 290 14.67 -27.15 35.86
C PHE A 290 15.77 -26.65 34.91
N LYS A 291 16.78 -25.95 35.43
CA LYS A 291 17.91 -25.44 34.63
C LYS A 291 18.69 -26.57 33.97
N ASP A 292 18.82 -27.71 34.63
CA ASP A 292 19.50 -28.88 34.06
C ASP A 292 18.67 -29.50 32.93
N ILE A 293 17.34 -29.60 33.12
CA ILE A 293 16.41 -30.08 32.09
C ILE A 293 16.40 -29.14 30.88
N GLN A 294 16.30 -27.82 31.13
CA GLN A 294 16.35 -26.76 30.14
C GLN A 294 17.63 -26.88 29.31
N GLN A 295 18.80 -26.84 29.96
CA GLN A 295 20.11 -26.94 29.27
C GLN A 295 20.26 -28.20 28.41
N TYR A 296 19.66 -29.33 28.80
CA TYR A 296 19.65 -30.54 27.99
C TYR A 296 18.67 -30.44 26.81
N SER A 297 17.46 -29.94 27.07
CA SER A 297 16.42 -29.74 26.05
C SER A 297 16.85 -28.74 24.99
N ASP A 298 17.63 -27.71 25.35
CA ASP A 298 18.12 -26.66 24.45
C ASP A 298 19.02 -27.20 23.31
N LYS A 299 19.57 -28.40 23.47
CA LYS A 299 20.34 -29.09 22.41
C LYS A 299 19.46 -29.74 21.34
N SER A 300 18.18 -29.88 21.61
CA SER A 300 17.18 -30.46 20.71
C SER A 300 16.46 -29.31 20.02
N GLY A 301 16.87 -28.98 18.79
CA GLY A 301 16.32 -27.85 18.02
C GLY A 301 14.86 -28.02 17.58
N PHE A 302 14.41 -27.15 16.67
CA PHE A 302 13.12 -27.29 15.98
C PHE A 302 13.09 -28.56 15.11
N GLY A 303 11.97 -29.30 15.08
CA GLY A 303 11.79 -30.54 14.30
C GLY A 303 11.08 -31.65 15.08
N ASP A 304 11.25 -32.91 14.67
CA ASP A 304 10.61 -34.09 15.30
C ASP A 304 10.94 -34.25 16.80
N SER A 305 12.02 -33.62 17.27
CA SER A 305 12.42 -33.60 18.68
C SER A 305 11.79 -32.47 19.51
N ALA A 306 10.95 -31.62 18.92
CA ALA A 306 10.40 -30.44 19.58
C ALA A 306 9.20 -30.77 20.49
N PHE A 307 9.15 -30.10 21.65
CA PHE A 307 8.02 -30.18 22.58
C PHE A 307 6.99 -29.11 22.25
N VAL A 308 5.97 -29.48 21.49
CA VAL A 308 4.94 -28.59 20.92
C VAL A 308 3.54 -29.21 21.12
N PRO A 309 2.43 -28.48 20.85
CA PRO A 309 1.08 -28.98 21.12
C PRO A 309 0.75 -30.35 20.51
N LEU A 310 0.02 -31.16 21.27
CA LEU A 310 -0.49 -32.47 20.89
C LEU A 310 -1.90 -32.37 20.31
N VAL A 311 -2.24 -33.22 19.34
CA VAL A 311 -3.65 -33.44 18.96
C VAL A 311 -4.33 -34.22 20.09
N ASP A 312 -5.13 -33.54 20.91
CA ASP A 312 -5.82 -34.13 22.06
C ASP A 312 -7.35 -34.15 21.91
N GLU A 313 -7.85 -33.65 20.77
CA GLU A 313 -9.28 -33.49 20.48
C GLU A 313 -10.02 -32.67 21.55
N LYS A 314 -9.30 -31.79 22.25
CA LYS A 314 -9.84 -30.91 23.31
C LYS A 314 -9.33 -29.48 23.17
N THR A 315 -8.02 -29.28 23.24
CA THR A 315 -7.41 -27.97 23.03
C THR A 315 -6.86 -27.81 21.62
N ARG A 316 -6.50 -28.91 20.95
CA ARG A 316 -6.08 -28.94 19.54
C ARG A 316 -6.77 -30.12 18.82
N PHE A 317 -7.19 -29.90 17.57
CA PHE A 317 -7.97 -30.87 16.81
C PHE A 317 -7.25 -31.33 15.55
N SER A 318 -7.58 -32.54 15.09
CA SER A 318 -7.06 -33.11 13.84
C SER A 318 -7.70 -32.53 12.58
N ASP A 319 -8.99 -32.15 12.63
CA ASP A 319 -9.76 -31.69 11.48
C ASP A 319 -10.49 -30.36 11.77
N TYR A 320 -9.81 -29.25 11.47
CA TYR A 320 -10.37 -27.91 11.61
C TYR A 320 -11.43 -27.59 10.54
N TYR A 321 -11.28 -28.13 9.33
CA TYR A 321 -12.18 -27.86 8.21
C TYR A 321 -13.59 -28.36 8.52
N LYS A 322 -13.73 -29.63 8.90
CA LYS A 322 -15.02 -30.20 9.28
C LYS A 322 -15.59 -29.53 10.52
N ARG A 323 -14.73 -29.13 11.46
CA ARG A 323 -15.16 -28.54 12.72
C ARG A 323 -15.76 -27.14 12.54
N ILE A 324 -15.17 -26.29 11.69
CA ILE A 324 -15.72 -24.94 11.44
C ILE A 324 -17.06 -24.95 10.69
N LEU A 325 -17.33 -26.00 9.92
CA LEU A 325 -18.62 -26.21 9.29
C LEU A 325 -19.69 -26.69 10.28
N SER A 326 -19.30 -27.12 11.49
CA SER A 326 -20.19 -27.50 12.58
C SER A 326 -20.49 -26.32 13.53
N PRO A 327 -21.49 -26.42 14.43
CA PRO A 327 -21.75 -25.39 15.45
C PRO A 327 -20.67 -25.33 16.55
N LYS A 328 -19.65 -26.22 16.53
CA LYS A 328 -18.66 -26.38 17.61
C LYS A 328 -17.45 -25.44 17.49
N VAL A 329 -17.64 -24.21 16.98
CA VAL A 329 -16.57 -23.21 16.82
C VAL A 329 -17.09 -21.80 17.13
N ALA A 330 -16.30 -21.01 17.85
CA ALA A 330 -16.59 -19.60 18.10
C ALA A 330 -16.33 -18.75 16.83
N LYS A 331 -17.35 -18.61 15.97
CA LYS A 331 -17.28 -17.90 14.66
C LYS A 331 -17.29 -16.36 14.77
N PHE A 332 -16.51 -15.79 15.67
CA PHE A 332 -16.39 -14.33 15.78
C PHE A 332 -15.50 -13.74 14.67
N PRO A 333 -15.56 -12.41 14.45
CA PRO A 333 -14.68 -11.69 13.52
C PRO A 333 -13.18 -11.94 13.70
N ASN A 334 -12.45 -12.14 12.60
CA ASN A 334 -10.99 -12.29 12.60
C ASN A 334 -10.27 -11.29 11.69
N ILE A 335 -9.08 -10.83 12.10
CA ILE A 335 -8.03 -10.38 11.18
C ILE A 335 -7.03 -11.53 11.03
N ILE A 336 -6.69 -11.91 9.80
CA ILE A 336 -5.60 -12.85 9.51
C ILE A 336 -4.65 -12.15 8.53
N GLY A 337 -3.36 -12.11 8.82
CA GLY A 337 -2.39 -11.51 7.90
C GLY A 337 -1.05 -12.20 7.91
N THR A 338 -0.22 -11.82 6.95
CA THR A 338 1.14 -12.32 6.76
C THR A 338 2.03 -11.16 6.33
N ASN A 339 3.34 -11.38 6.39
CA ASN A 339 4.31 -10.47 5.83
C ASN A 339 4.68 -10.93 4.41
N ARG A 340 5.27 -10.05 3.61
CA ARG A 340 5.63 -10.37 2.22
C ARG A 340 6.75 -11.40 2.12
N ASP A 341 7.71 -11.35 3.04
CA ASP A 341 8.95 -12.12 2.99
C ASP A 341 9.08 -13.04 4.21
N GLU A 342 8.02 -13.78 4.56
CA GLU A 342 7.93 -14.67 5.74
C GLU A 342 9.11 -15.66 5.87
N GLY A 343 9.81 -15.94 4.77
CA GLY A 343 10.93 -16.87 4.73
C GLY A 343 12.22 -16.36 5.33
N SER A 344 12.34 -15.05 5.45
CA SER A 344 13.44 -14.43 6.15
C SER A 344 13.10 -14.41 7.64
N PHE A 345 13.96 -14.97 8.47
CA PHE A 345 13.91 -14.81 9.92
C PHE A 345 15.06 -13.88 10.31
N GLY A 346 14.77 -12.56 10.44
CA GLY A 346 15.49 -11.45 11.11
C GLY A 346 17.04 -11.38 11.22
N GLY A 347 17.78 -12.30 10.63
CA GLY A 347 19.17 -12.58 10.99
C GLY A 347 19.85 -13.70 10.23
N GLU A 348 19.19 -14.41 9.31
CA GLU A 348 19.93 -15.13 8.27
C GLU A 348 20.63 -14.11 7.36
N GLN A 349 21.98 -14.13 7.38
CA GLN A 349 22.73 -13.70 6.22
C GLN A 349 22.33 -14.64 5.09
N ALA A 350 21.56 -14.15 4.11
CA ALA A 350 21.54 -14.80 2.81
C ALA A 350 23.00 -14.96 2.39
N LYS A 351 23.53 -16.19 2.45
CA LYS A 351 24.85 -16.48 1.88
C LYS A 351 24.71 -16.10 0.42
N SER A 352 25.48 -15.09 0.03
CA SER A 352 25.62 -14.64 -1.33
C SER A 352 25.94 -15.83 -2.24
N SER A 353 24.95 -16.30 -2.98
CA SER A 353 25.18 -16.84 -4.31
C SER A 353 24.30 -16.03 -5.24
N GLU A 354 24.92 -15.09 -5.95
CA GLU A 354 24.40 -14.59 -7.21
C GLU A 354 23.91 -15.81 -8.01
N SER A 355 22.64 -15.81 -8.45
CA SER A 355 21.97 -16.79 -9.34
C SER A 355 20.96 -17.82 -8.80
N ALA A 356 20.42 -17.71 -7.58
CA ALA A 356 19.23 -18.50 -7.18
C ALA A 356 17.97 -17.61 -7.04
N PRO A 357 16.82 -17.94 -7.69
CA PRO A 357 15.54 -17.33 -7.33
C PRO A 357 15.32 -17.53 -5.83
N THR A 358 14.90 -16.49 -5.12
CA THR A 358 14.49 -16.62 -3.72
C THR A 358 13.43 -17.72 -3.63
N ASP A 359 13.74 -18.83 -2.97
CA ASP A 359 12.88 -20.01 -2.88
C ASP A 359 11.71 -19.72 -1.91
N GLN A 360 10.78 -18.85 -2.34
CA GLN A 360 9.58 -18.41 -1.60
C GLN A 360 8.57 -19.55 -1.38
N VAL A 361 8.75 -20.69 -2.05
CA VAL A 361 7.86 -21.85 -1.98
C VAL A 361 7.73 -22.40 -0.55
N LYS A 362 8.85 -22.53 0.18
CA LYS A 362 8.83 -23.05 1.56
C LYS A 362 8.14 -22.09 2.53
N PRO A 363 8.48 -20.80 2.59
CA PRO A 363 7.78 -19.81 3.40
C PRO A 363 6.29 -19.70 3.10
N ASP A 364 5.93 -19.67 1.81
CA ASP A 364 4.53 -19.60 1.40
C ASP A 364 3.75 -20.84 1.86
N SER A 365 4.36 -22.03 1.78
CA SER A 365 3.73 -23.27 2.27
C SER A 365 3.50 -23.29 3.79
N LEU A 366 4.25 -22.51 4.57
CA LEU A 366 4.14 -22.47 6.04
C LEU A 366 3.24 -21.33 6.54
N PHE A 367 3.28 -20.17 5.91
CA PHE A 367 2.59 -18.97 6.42
C PHE A 367 1.51 -18.48 5.47
N THR A 368 1.88 -18.07 4.25
CA THR A 368 0.98 -17.42 3.28
C THR A 368 -0.19 -18.33 2.88
N CYS A 369 0.11 -19.55 2.41
CA CYS A 369 -0.89 -20.50 1.94
C CYS A 369 -1.80 -21.00 3.07
N PRO A 370 -1.30 -21.39 4.26
CA PRO A 370 -2.17 -21.74 5.39
C PRO A 370 -3.09 -20.61 5.84
N ALA A 371 -2.59 -19.38 5.87
CA ALA A 371 -3.41 -18.23 6.27
C ALA A 371 -4.50 -17.88 5.23
N HIS A 372 -4.19 -18.07 3.94
CA HIS A 372 -5.18 -18.01 2.85
C HIS A 372 -6.21 -19.12 2.97
N PHE A 373 -5.77 -20.36 3.16
CA PHE A 373 -6.64 -21.52 3.32
C PHE A 373 -7.59 -21.36 4.52
N GLU A 374 -7.07 -20.91 5.67
CA GLU A 374 -7.90 -20.64 6.84
C GLU A 374 -8.98 -19.58 6.56
N THR A 375 -8.60 -18.52 5.85
CA THR A 375 -9.52 -17.43 5.48
C THR A 375 -10.64 -17.95 4.56
N ALA A 376 -10.29 -18.74 3.54
CA ALA A 376 -11.26 -19.33 2.61
C ALA A 376 -12.24 -20.26 3.34
N VAL A 377 -11.72 -21.11 4.23
CA VAL A 377 -12.52 -22.06 5.03
C VAL A 377 -13.46 -21.31 6.00
N ARG A 378 -12.98 -20.24 6.63
CA ARG A 378 -13.81 -19.36 7.48
C ARG A 378 -14.90 -18.64 6.68
N SER A 379 -14.55 -18.10 5.52
CA SER A 379 -15.48 -17.42 4.62
C SER A 379 -16.61 -18.38 4.18
N ALA A 380 -16.26 -19.61 3.77
CA ALA A 380 -17.23 -20.66 3.44
C ALA A 380 -18.15 -21.03 4.62
N ALA A 381 -17.66 -20.91 5.85
CA ALA A 381 -18.43 -21.13 7.07
C ALA A 381 -19.22 -19.90 7.56
N ASN A 382 -19.27 -18.83 6.74
CA ASN A 382 -19.88 -17.53 7.02
C ASN A 382 -19.29 -16.79 8.24
N ALA A 383 -17.99 -17.02 8.51
CA ALA A 383 -17.24 -16.37 9.58
C ALA A 383 -16.42 -15.19 9.03
N LYS A 384 -16.81 -13.97 9.44
CA LYS A 384 -16.24 -12.72 8.92
C LYS A 384 -14.74 -12.63 9.18
N THR A 385 -13.95 -12.45 8.13
CA THR A 385 -12.48 -12.45 8.19
C THR A 385 -11.92 -11.36 7.29
N TRP A 386 -10.94 -10.61 7.78
CA TRP A 386 -10.21 -9.59 7.03
C TRP A 386 -8.77 -10.02 6.83
N ARG A 387 -8.25 -9.77 5.62
CA ARG A 387 -6.88 -10.09 5.22
C ARG A 387 -6.01 -8.85 5.14
N TYR A 388 -4.78 -8.94 5.65
CA TYR A 388 -3.73 -7.97 5.32
C TYR A 388 -2.44 -8.64 4.84
N LEU A 389 -1.61 -7.87 4.14
CA LEU A 389 -0.22 -8.16 3.83
C LEU A 389 0.66 -7.02 4.36
N TYR A 390 1.74 -7.31 5.06
CA TYR A 390 2.73 -6.29 5.44
C TYR A 390 3.93 -6.36 4.49
N SER A 391 4.28 -5.23 3.88
CA SER A 391 5.32 -5.12 2.84
C SER A 391 6.35 -4.03 3.13
N GLY A 392 6.40 -3.51 4.36
CA GLY A 392 7.34 -2.47 4.76
C GLY A 392 8.78 -2.96 4.74
N ASN A 393 9.60 -2.38 3.85
CA ASN A 393 11.04 -2.62 3.78
C ASN A 393 11.83 -1.49 4.47
N PHE A 394 11.81 -1.48 5.80
CA PHE A 394 12.33 -0.39 6.62
C PHE A 394 13.66 -0.75 7.30
N THR A 395 14.72 -0.88 6.50
CA THR A 395 16.05 -1.35 6.93
C THR A 395 16.75 -0.45 7.95
N ASN A 396 16.33 0.81 8.09
CA ASN A 396 16.82 1.75 9.11
C ASN A 396 16.34 1.40 10.53
N ILE A 397 15.13 0.85 10.66
CA ILE A 397 14.48 0.55 11.95
C ILE A 397 14.34 -0.96 12.20
N MET A 398 14.44 -1.78 11.15
CA MET A 398 14.38 -3.23 11.24
C MET A 398 15.76 -3.87 11.10
N PRO A 399 16.04 -4.95 11.82
CA PRO A 399 17.24 -5.73 11.58
C PRO A 399 17.21 -6.53 10.27
N GLY A 400 18.34 -6.57 9.56
CA GLY A 400 18.49 -7.28 8.29
C GLY A 400 18.75 -6.32 7.13
N LYS A 401 19.13 -6.86 5.95
CA LYS A 401 19.34 -6.05 4.75
C LYS A 401 18.10 -5.93 3.87
N GLU A 402 17.08 -6.79 4.02
CA GLU A 402 15.98 -6.89 3.05
C GLU A 402 14.65 -7.35 3.68
N GLY A 403 13.57 -6.64 3.36
CA GLY A 403 12.22 -7.21 3.26
C GLY A 403 11.31 -7.12 4.49
N ALA A 404 10.04 -7.46 4.27
CA ALA A 404 9.03 -7.62 5.30
C ALA A 404 9.09 -9.06 5.83
N TYR A 405 10.12 -9.35 6.61
CA TYR A 405 10.43 -10.68 7.12
C TYR A 405 9.49 -11.11 8.26
N HIS A 406 9.51 -12.38 8.69
CA HIS A 406 8.59 -12.87 9.73
C HIS A 406 8.66 -12.00 11.01
N SER A 407 7.52 -11.56 11.55
CA SER A 407 7.43 -10.67 12.74
C SER A 407 7.87 -9.20 12.54
N ALA A 408 8.30 -8.80 11.33
CA ALA A 408 8.75 -7.43 11.05
C ALA A 408 7.65 -6.36 11.20
N GLU A 409 6.38 -6.76 11.20
CA GLU A 409 5.22 -5.91 11.37
C GLU A 409 4.96 -5.55 12.85
N LEU A 410 5.43 -6.38 13.80
CA LEU A 410 5.15 -6.19 15.22
C LEU A 410 5.62 -4.85 15.77
N PRO A 411 6.85 -4.37 15.51
CA PRO A 411 7.28 -3.10 16.08
C PRO A 411 6.47 -1.90 15.54
N LEU A 412 5.92 -2.01 14.32
CA LEU A 412 5.03 -1.00 13.75
C LEU A 412 3.68 -1.01 14.46
N ILE A 413 3.10 -2.18 14.73
CA ILE A 413 1.81 -2.29 15.42
C ILE A 413 1.94 -1.86 16.89
N PHE A 414 2.96 -2.33 17.61
CA PHE A 414 3.18 -1.97 19.02
C PHE A 414 3.69 -0.52 19.20
N GLY A 415 4.17 0.12 18.14
CA GLY A 415 4.76 1.47 18.18
C GLY A 415 6.20 1.49 18.70
N THR A 416 6.86 0.35 18.78
CA THR A 416 8.22 0.17 19.31
C THR A 416 9.29 0.24 18.22
N HIS A 417 8.90 0.51 16.97
CA HIS A 417 9.78 0.57 15.80
C HIS A 417 11.00 1.50 15.93
N GLY A 418 11.00 2.48 16.84
CA GLY A 418 12.10 3.43 17.03
C GLY A 418 13.06 3.14 18.19
N ILE A 419 12.90 2.03 18.94
CA ILE A 419 13.57 1.89 20.26
C ILE A 419 15.04 1.45 20.22
N ALA A 420 15.51 0.77 19.16
CA ALA A 420 16.81 0.08 19.20
C ALA A 420 17.78 0.39 18.06
N ARG A 421 17.33 0.99 16.95
CA ARG A 421 18.16 1.21 15.76
C ARG A 421 18.11 2.67 15.29
N GLY A 422 17.69 2.91 14.06
CA GLY A 422 17.54 4.25 13.50
C GLY A 422 16.28 4.94 14.02
N LYS A 423 16.25 6.26 13.84
CA LYS A 423 15.00 7.01 13.95
C LYS A 423 14.10 6.64 12.79
N SER A 424 12.81 6.54 13.07
CA SER A 424 11.83 6.29 12.03
C SER A 424 11.61 7.52 11.17
N THR A 425 11.44 7.29 9.87
CA THR A 425 11.06 8.33 8.92
C THR A 425 9.59 8.75 9.16
N PRO A 426 9.17 9.94 8.70
CA PRO A 426 7.76 10.34 8.77
C PRO A 426 6.82 9.31 8.12
N PHE A 427 7.25 8.71 7.00
CA PHE A 427 6.49 7.66 6.32
C PHE A 427 6.33 6.39 7.18
N GLU A 428 7.39 5.92 7.82
CA GLU A 428 7.33 4.76 8.73
C GLU A 428 6.42 4.99 9.93
N VAL A 429 6.45 6.21 10.49
CA VAL A 429 5.54 6.62 11.57
C VAL A 429 4.09 6.61 11.07
N GLU A 430 3.84 7.08 9.85
CA GLU A 430 2.51 7.07 9.25
C GLU A 430 1.99 5.64 9.02
N VAL A 431 2.86 4.72 8.58
CA VAL A 431 2.55 3.28 8.46
C VAL A 431 2.22 2.68 9.83
N SER A 432 3.05 2.92 10.85
CA SER A 432 2.80 2.46 12.23
C SER A 432 1.44 2.97 12.76
N HIS A 433 1.18 4.27 12.62
CA HIS A 433 -0.08 4.88 13.04
C HIS A 433 -1.28 4.30 12.30
N SER A 434 -1.16 4.09 10.98
CA SER A 434 -2.21 3.47 10.19
C SER A 434 -2.52 2.06 10.69
N MET A 435 -1.52 1.21 10.89
CA MET A 435 -1.73 -0.14 11.42
C MET A 435 -2.40 -0.12 12.81
N GLN A 436 -1.90 0.72 13.72
CA GLN A 436 -2.48 0.94 15.04
C GLN A 436 -3.95 1.38 15.00
N ASP A 437 -4.29 2.28 14.09
CA ASP A 437 -5.65 2.82 13.96
C ASP A 437 -6.62 1.76 13.40
N HIS A 438 -6.17 0.91 12.49
CA HIS A 438 -6.96 -0.22 12.00
C HIS A 438 -7.19 -1.28 13.08
N TRP A 439 -6.15 -1.64 13.84
CA TRP A 439 -6.31 -2.55 14.98
C TRP A 439 -7.25 -1.95 16.02
N LEU A 440 -7.12 -0.65 16.33
CA LEU A 440 -7.99 0.04 17.25
C LEU A 440 -9.45 0.05 16.77
N ALA A 441 -9.69 0.32 15.49
CA ALA A 441 -11.02 0.30 14.91
C ALA A 441 -11.65 -1.10 15.00
N PHE A 442 -10.87 -2.15 14.73
CA PHE A 442 -11.32 -3.54 14.85
C PHE A 442 -11.67 -3.91 16.29
N ILE A 443 -10.86 -3.57 17.29
CA ILE A 443 -11.16 -3.94 18.69
C ILE A 443 -12.31 -3.13 19.29
N GLN A 444 -12.55 -1.91 18.79
CA GLN A 444 -13.68 -1.09 19.22
C GLN A 444 -15.00 -1.61 18.66
N ASP A 445 -14.99 -2.04 17.40
CA ASP A 445 -16.14 -2.55 16.65
C ASP A 445 -15.66 -3.67 15.70
N PRO A 446 -15.60 -4.93 16.17
CA PRO A 446 -15.09 -6.04 15.36
C PRO A 446 -15.96 -6.39 14.16
N VAL A 447 -17.21 -5.91 14.13
CA VAL A 447 -18.15 -6.23 13.05
C VAL A 447 -18.04 -5.20 11.93
N SER A 448 -17.98 -3.91 12.24
CA SER A 448 -18.06 -2.83 11.24
C SER A 448 -16.95 -1.79 11.33
N GLY A 449 -16.05 -1.88 12.30
CA GLY A 449 -14.95 -0.93 12.51
C GLY A 449 -14.03 -0.80 11.30
N LEU A 450 -13.61 -1.94 10.74
CA LEU A 450 -12.76 -1.96 9.54
C LEU A 450 -13.51 -1.57 8.26
N ASP A 451 -14.81 -1.91 8.16
CA ASP A 451 -15.64 -1.55 7.00
C ASP A 451 -15.75 -0.03 6.81
N LYS A 452 -15.75 0.72 7.92
CA LYS A 452 -15.76 2.20 7.97
C LYS A 452 -14.43 2.81 7.51
N LEU A 453 -13.33 2.06 7.61
CA LEU A 453 -12.02 2.44 7.10
C LEU A 453 -11.77 1.96 5.66
N GLY A 454 -12.79 1.42 5.00
CA GLY A 454 -12.68 0.92 3.62
C GLY A 454 -12.06 -0.48 3.50
N TRP A 455 -11.63 -1.10 4.60
CA TRP A 455 -11.13 -2.46 4.62
C TRP A 455 -12.29 -3.45 4.71
N LYS A 456 -12.67 -4.03 3.58
CA LYS A 456 -13.78 -4.99 3.49
C LYS A 456 -13.34 -6.40 3.90
N PRO A 457 -14.25 -7.20 4.47
CA PRO A 457 -13.98 -8.60 4.74
C PRO A 457 -13.77 -9.34 3.43
N THR A 458 -12.98 -10.39 3.51
CA THR A 458 -12.76 -11.32 2.41
C THR A 458 -14.08 -12.00 2.03
N SER A 459 -14.48 -11.87 0.75
CA SER A 459 -15.75 -12.40 0.24
C SER A 459 -15.70 -13.91 -0.04
N SER A 460 -16.84 -14.53 -0.33
CA SER A 460 -16.95 -15.96 -0.62
C SER A 460 -16.68 -16.27 -2.11
N GLY A 461 -15.44 -16.04 -2.56
CA GLY A 461 -14.89 -16.68 -3.76
C GLY A 461 -14.09 -17.92 -3.36
N GLY A 462 -14.07 -18.95 -4.20
CA GLY A 462 -13.39 -20.23 -3.92
C GLY A 462 -11.90 -20.06 -3.63
N LEU A 463 -11.26 -21.19 -3.29
CA LEU A 463 -9.82 -21.32 -2.96
C LEU A 463 -8.88 -20.61 -3.96
N ASP A 464 -9.32 -20.39 -5.20
CA ASP A 464 -8.57 -19.78 -6.31
C ASP A 464 -8.68 -18.25 -6.42
N THR A 465 -9.46 -17.57 -5.57
CA THR A 465 -9.58 -16.10 -5.64
C THR A 465 -8.53 -15.42 -4.76
N LEU A 466 -7.55 -14.76 -5.39
CA LEU A 466 -6.59 -13.83 -4.77
C LEU A 466 -7.33 -12.70 -4.07
N GLN A 467 -7.79 -12.93 -2.84
CA GLN A 467 -8.92 -12.20 -2.27
C GLN A 467 -8.51 -10.96 -1.48
N THR A 468 -9.08 -9.83 -1.92
CA THR A 468 -9.38 -8.59 -1.19
C THR A 468 -8.80 -8.52 0.23
N GLY A 469 -7.68 -7.81 0.36
CA GLY A 469 -7.13 -7.38 1.63
C GLY A 469 -6.63 -5.96 1.56
N VAL A 470 -5.86 -5.58 2.57
CA VAL A 470 -5.08 -4.35 2.54
C VAL A 470 -3.60 -4.69 2.63
N GLU A 471 -2.75 -3.90 1.99
CA GLU A 471 -1.30 -4.03 2.09
C GLU A 471 -0.70 -2.76 2.70
N PHE A 472 0.09 -2.94 3.76
CA PHE A 472 0.72 -1.85 4.49
C PHE A 472 2.18 -1.67 4.05
N GLY A 473 2.59 -0.41 3.82
CA GLY A 473 3.99 -0.03 3.63
C GLY A 473 4.62 -0.41 2.27
N PHE A 474 3.83 -0.62 1.22
CA PHE A 474 4.34 -1.01 -0.11
C PHE A 474 4.72 0.21 -0.96
N LYS A 475 5.94 0.24 -1.53
CA LYS A 475 6.42 1.26 -2.51
C LYS A 475 5.99 2.72 -2.21
N ASN A 476 6.17 3.17 -0.96
CA ASN A 476 5.78 4.50 -0.43
C ASN A 476 4.27 4.75 -0.22
N GLU A 477 3.44 3.71 -0.33
CA GLU A 477 2.04 3.75 0.06
C GLU A 477 1.88 3.28 1.50
N VAL A 478 1.21 4.08 2.33
CA VAL A 478 0.93 3.74 3.73
C VAL A 478 0.02 2.50 3.80
N LEU A 479 -1.00 2.51 2.95
CA LEU A 479 -2.02 1.48 2.85
C LEU A 479 -2.56 1.44 1.42
N ARG A 480 -2.67 0.24 0.84
CA ARG A 480 -3.36 0.02 -0.43
C ARG A 480 -4.32 -1.15 -0.37
N ASN A 481 -5.40 -1.12 -1.15
CA ASN A 481 -6.31 -2.26 -1.24
C ASN A 481 -5.74 -3.29 -2.21
N THR A 482 -5.48 -4.51 -1.73
CA THR A 482 -5.11 -5.66 -2.56
C THR A 482 -6.39 -6.33 -3.06
N MET A 483 -7.16 -5.63 -3.88
CA MET A 483 -8.23 -6.30 -4.60
C MET A 483 -7.61 -7.17 -5.70
N ALA A 484 -8.08 -8.43 -5.80
CA ALA A 484 -7.92 -9.27 -7.00
C ALA A 484 -8.18 -8.40 -8.23
N GLY A 485 -7.38 -8.57 -9.29
CA GLY A 485 -7.42 -7.81 -10.55
C GLY A 485 -8.84 -7.41 -10.94
N ASN A 486 -9.24 -6.22 -10.52
CA ASN A 486 -10.50 -5.64 -10.93
C ASN A 486 -10.22 -4.99 -12.28
N LEU A 487 -10.64 -5.66 -13.35
CA LEU A 487 -10.61 -5.07 -14.67
C LEU A 487 -11.59 -3.89 -14.67
N VAL A 488 -11.09 -2.69 -14.93
CA VAL A 488 -11.95 -1.51 -15.11
C VAL A 488 -12.09 -1.23 -16.60
N VAL A 489 -13.34 -1.18 -17.07
CA VAL A 489 -13.69 -0.84 -18.45
C VAL A 489 -14.20 0.60 -18.49
N LEU A 490 -13.58 1.42 -19.34
CA LEU A 490 -13.89 2.84 -19.50
C LEU A 490 -14.20 3.21 -20.95
N GLY A 491 -15.38 3.81 -21.15
CA GLY A 491 -15.76 4.46 -22.39
C GLY A 491 -15.24 5.90 -22.50
N ASP A 492 -15.30 6.45 -23.72
CA ASP A 492 -14.80 7.80 -24.02
C ASP A 492 -15.51 8.89 -23.19
N ALA A 493 -16.81 8.75 -22.91
CA ALA A 493 -17.54 9.73 -22.11
C ALA A 493 -17.05 9.77 -20.65
N GLU A 494 -16.81 8.60 -20.05
CA GLU A 494 -16.33 8.47 -18.69
C GLU A 494 -14.91 9.02 -18.55
N ILE A 495 -14.03 8.69 -19.50
CA ILE A 495 -12.65 9.20 -19.54
C ILE A 495 -12.64 10.71 -19.72
N ARG A 496 -13.46 11.25 -20.64
CA ARG A 496 -13.59 12.69 -20.86
C ARG A 496 -14.00 13.40 -19.57
N ASP A 497 -15.02 12.89 -18.89
CA ASP A 497 -15.58 13.53 -17.71
C ASP A 497 -14.58 13.46 -16.54
N LEU A 498 -13.81 12.38 -16.42
CA LEU A 498 -12.68 12.28 -15.48
C LEU A 498 -11.62 13.34 -15.75
N LEU A 499 -11.16 13.45 -17.01
CA LEU A 499 -10.02 14.29 -17.37
C LEU A 499 -10.34 15.78 -17.40
N ILE A 500 -11.56 16.18 -17.81
CA ILE A 500 -11.92 17.61 -17.94
C ILE A 500 -12.11 18.30 -16.58
N CYS A 501 -12.47 17.54 -15.55
CA CYS A 501 -12.69 18.08 -14.21
C CYS A 501 -11.46 17.98 -13.29
N LEU A 502 -10.30 17.62 -13.84
CA LEU A 502 -9.05 17.64 -13.08
C LEU A 502 -8.71 19.06 -12.62
N SER A 503 -8.34 19.19 -11.36
CA SER A 503 -7.72 20.40 -10.83
C SER A 503 -6.35 20.64 -11.47
N LYS A 504 -5.84 21.88 -11.41
CA LYS A 504 -4.50 22.20 -11.92
C LYS A 504 -3.42 21.29 -11.31
N ASP A 505 -3.50 21.00 -10.01
CA ASP A 505 -2.54 20.13 -9.33
C ASP A 505 -2.61 18.68 -9.82
N GLU A 506 -3.80 18.15 -10.07
CA GLU A 506 -3.97 16.80 -10.64
C GLU A 506 -3.46 16.73 -12.09
N VAL A 507 -3.65 17.79 -12.90
CA VAL A 507 -3.06 17.86 -14.25
C VAL A 507 -1.52 17.89 -14.16
N LEU A 508 -0.95 18.61 -13.19
CA LEU A 508 0.49 18.65 -12.96
C LEU A 508 1.05 17.31 -12.48
N GLU A 509 0.31 16.56 -11.66
CA GLU A 509 0.66 15.20 -11.27
C GLU A 509 0.67 14.25 -12.47
N PHE A 510 -0.35 14.33 -13.33
CA PHE A 510 -0.41 13.57 -14.58
C PHE A 510 0.76 13.91 -15.51
N LYS A 511 1.10 15.21 -15.59
CA LYS A 511 2.26 15.69 -16.35
C LYS A 511 3.56 15.06 -15.82
N ARG A 512 3.78 15.03 -14.50
CA ARG A 512 4.96 14.41 -13.89
C ARG A 512 5.07 12.92 -14.21
N ALA A 513 3.95 12.20 -14.29
CA ALA A 513 3.95 10.80 -14.70
C ALA A 513 4.45 10.61 -16.15
N LEU A 514 4.02 11.48 -17.07
CA LEU A 514 4.53 11.48 -18.44
C LEU A 514 6.00 11.92 -18.52
N GLU A 515 6.41 12.92 -17.75
CA GLU A 515 7.81 13.39 -17.67
C GLU A 515 8.75 12.27 -17.23
N LYS A 516 8.38 11.51 -16.19
CA LYS A 516 9.16 10.37 -15.71
C LYS A 516 9.36 9.33 -16.82
N VAL A 517 8.30 8.99 -17.54
CA VAL A 517 8.37 8.02 -18.64
C VAL A 517 9.22 8.54 -19.81
N LEU A 518 9.14 9.83 -20.14
CA LEU A 518 9.98 10.42 -21.17
C LEU A 518 11.46 10.42 -20.77
N ILE A 519 11.78 10.65 -19.49
CA ILE A 519 13.13 10.47 -18.94
C ILE A 519 13.54 9.01 -19.08
N ASP A 520 12.75 8.06 -18.57
CA ASP A 520 13.09 6.63 -18.60
C ASP A 520 13.37 6.15 -20.05
N PHE A 521 12.53 6.59 -20.99
CA PHE A 521 12.70 6.35 -22.43
C PHE A 521 13.97 6.97 -23.00
N SER A 522 14.24 8.24 -22.72
CA SER A 522 15.36 8.97 -23.32
C SER A 522 16.72 8.66 -22.70
N VAL A 523 16.72 8.24 -21.43
CA VAL A 523 17.91 8.27 -20.57
C VAL A 523 18.23 6.90 -19.98
N ARG A 524 17.20 6.16 -19.57
CA ARG A 524 17.37 4.92 -18.79
C ARG A 524 17.25 3.66 -19.64
N SER A 525 17.44 3.83 -20.95
CA SER A 525 17.39 2.75 -21.93
C SER A 525 16.04 2.03 -21.98
N GLU A 526 14.93 2.67 -21.61
CA GLU A 526 13.60 2.06 -21.74
C GLU A 526 13.20 1.92 -23.22
N ASP A 527 13.79 2.72 -24.10
CA ASP A 527 13.60 2.69 -25.56
C ASP A 527 13.88 1.30 -26.16
N LYS A 528 14.92 0.60 -25.71
CA LYS A 528 15.31 -0.71 -26.25
C LYS A 528 14.31 -1.83 -25.92
N TYR A 529 13.43 -1.60 -24.95
CA TYR A 529 12.40 -2.56 -24.54
C TYR A 529 11.06 -2.32 -25.22
N GLN A 530 10.90 -1.23 -25.96
CA GLN A 530 9.64 -0.89 -26.61
C GLN A 530 9.44 -1.67 -27.92
N PRO A 531 8.32 -2.41 -28.07
CA PRO A 531 8.04 -3.13 -29.31
C PRO A 531 7.77 -2.19 -30.50
N THR A 532 8.16 -2.64 -31.70
CA THR A 532 7.84 -1.92 -32.95
C THR A 532 6.33 -1.98 -33.22
N PRO A 533 5.67 -0.85 -33.58
CA PRO A 533 4.28 -0.86 -34.01
C PRO A 533 4.07 -1.60 -35.34
N ASP A 534 2.92 -2.25 -35.51
CA ASP A 534 2.59 -3.00 -36.73
C ASP A 534 1.25 -2.54 -37.34
N PHE A 535 1.12 -2.67 -38.67
CA PHE A 535 -0.04 -2.25 -39.44
C PHE A 535 -0.58 -3.37 -40.31
N VAL A 536 -1.89 -3.61 -40.21
CA VAL A 536 -2.61 -4.54 -41.09
C VAL A 536 -3.55 -3.73 -42.00
N ASN A 537 -3.27 -3.74 -43.30
CA ASN A 537 -4.14 -3.16 -44.33
C ASN A 537 -4.95 -4.29 -44.99
N ARG A 538 -6.26 -4.08 -45.14
CA ARG A 538 -7.14 -5.00 -45.88
C ARG A 538 -7.52 -4.41 -47.22
N ASP A 539 -7.81 -5.27 -48.19
CA ASP A 539 -8.15 -4.89 -49.57
C ASP A 539 -9.39 -3.98 -49.67
N ASN A 540 -10.29 -4.05 -48.69
CA ASN A 540 -11.48 -3.18 -48.61
C ASN A 540 -11.17 -1.76 -48.11
N GLY A 541 -9.90 -1.39 -47.93
CA GLY A 541 -9.47 -0.08 -47.45
C GLY A 541 -9.46 0.07 -45.92
N GLN A 542 -9.81 -0.97 -45.15
CA GLN A 542 -9.62 -0.96 -43.70
C GLN A 542 -8.13 -0.98 -43.35
N LYS A 543 -7.72 -0.18 -42.36
CA LYS A 543 -6.35 -0.16 -41.81
C LYS A 543 -6.39 -0.31 -40.30
N THR A 544 -5.57 -1.19 -39.73
CA THR A 544 -5.47 -1.41 -38.29
C THR A 544 -4.04 -1.24 -37.81
N LEU A 545 -3.83 -0.40 -36.81
CA LEU A 545 -2.58 -0.24 -36.08
C LEU A 545 -2.64 -1.06 -34.79
N PHE A 546 -1.62 -1.88 -34.57
CA PHE A 546 -1.32 -2.54 -33.31
C PHE A 546 -0.04 -1.94 -32.72
N ARG A 547 -0.13 -1.41 -31.51
CA ARG A 547 1.01 -0.78 -30.83
C ARG A 547 1.12 -1.30 -29.41
N ALA A 548 2.00 -2.27 -29.21
CA ALA A 548 2.34 -2.79 -27.90
C ALA A 548 3.32 -1.86 -27.17
N PHE A 549 3.33 -1.93 -25.84
CA PHE A 549 4.25 -1.20 -24.97
C PHE A 549 4.44 -1.95 -23.65
N THR A 550 5.61 -1.76 -23.06
CA THR A 550 6.04 -2.46 -21.84
C THR A 550 6.75 -1.49 -20.90
N SER A 551 6.73 -1.83 -19.61
CA SER A 551 7.53 -1.23 -18.55
C SER A 551 7.75 -2.28 -17.45
N PRO A 552 8.62 -2.06 -16.47
CA PRO A 552 8.80 -2.99 -15.35
C PRO A 552 7.53 -3.26 -14.54
N ASP A 553 6.61 -2.31 -14.48
CA ASP A 553 5.41 -2.38 -13.64
C ASP A 553 4.14 -2.74 -14.43
N TYR A 554 4.12 -2.54 -15.74
CA TYR A 554 2.91 -2.69 -16.57
C TYR A 554 3.22 -3.10 -18.02
N VAL A 555 2.26 -3.76 -18.65
CA VAL A 555 2.28 -4.13 -20.07
C VAL A 555 0.94 -3.74 -20.71
N GLY A 556 0.94 -3.40 -21.99
CA GLY A 556 -0.31 -3.19 -22.70
C GLY A 556 -0.19 -3.07 -24.20
N THR A 557 -1.36 -2.94 -24.84
CA THR A 557 -1.46 -2.77 -26.29
C THR A 557 -2.54 -1.76 -26.62
N LYS A 558 -2.22 -0.85 -27.54
CA LYS A 558 -3.17 0.03 -28.21
C LYS A 558 -3.54 -0.54 -29.58
N ILE A 559 -4.84 -0.58 -29.85
CA ILE A 559 -5.39 -1.01 -31.13
C ILE A 559 -6.17 0.16 -31.70
N VAL A 560 -5.88 0.55 -32.94
CA VAL A 560 -6.59 1.63 -33.63
C VAL A 560 -7.04 1.12 -35.00
N VAL A 561 -8.34 1.20 -35.28
CA VAL A 561 -8.96 0.72 -36.51
C VAL A 561 -9.50 1.93 -37.28
N THR A 562 -9.01 2.09 -38.50
CA THR A 562 -9.63 2.91 -39.55
C THR A 562 -10.56 2.01 -40.34
N PRO A 563 -11.90 2.10 -40.16
CA PRO A 563 -12.81 1.20 -40.84
C PRO A 563 -12.80 1.44 -42.35
N ALA A 564 -13.13 0.40 -43.13
CA ALA A 564 -13.37 0.54 -44.56
C ALA A 564 -14.45 1.62 -44.81
N PRO A 565 -14.29 2.46 -45.86
CA PRO A 565 -15.32 3.41 -46.28
C PRO A 565 -16.63 2.66 -46.61
N ILE A 566 -17.76 3.35 -46.43
CA ILE A 566 -19.09 2.84 -46.82
C ILE A 566 -19.67 3.75 -47.89
N GLN A 567 -20.62 3.25 -48.70
CA GLN A 567 -21.40 4.13 -49.57
C GLN A 567 -22.59 4.72 -48.80
N ASP A 568 -22.81 6.02 -48.95
CA ASP A 568 -24.05 6.66 -48.50
C ASP A 568 -25.22 6.39 -49.46
N ALA A 569 -26.40 6.93 -49.12
CA ALA A 569 -27.62 6.75 -49.92
C ALA A 569 -27.51 7.32 -51.34
N ASP A 570 -26.57 8.24 -51.57
CA ASP A 570 -26.31 8.89 -52.85
C ASP A 570 -25.15 8.22 -53.63
N GLY A 571 -24.59 7.12 -53.09
CA GLY A 571 -23.50 6.36 -53.69
C GLY A 571 -22.10 6.94 -53.45
N ASN A 572 -21.96 7.97 -52.61
CA ASN A 572 -20.67 8.57 -52.29
C ASN A 572 -19.92 7.73 -51.26
N SER A 573 -18.60 7.62 -51.40
CA SER A 573 -17.74 6.97 -50.40
C SER A 573 -17.58 7.86 -49.17
N VAL A 574 -18.08 7.38 -48.03
CA VAL A 574 -18.04 8.05 -46.73
C VAL A 574 -17.12 7.30 -45.77
N ASN A 575 -16.15 8.03 -45.22
CA ASN A 575 -15.26 7.51 -44.19
C ASN A 575 -15.98 7.43 -42.84
N ARG A 576 -15.81 6.30 -42.15
CA ARG A 576 -16.32 6.12 -40.78
C ARG A 576 -15.33 6.67 -39.75
N PRO A 577 -15.79 7.05 -38.55
CA PRO A 577 -14.90 7.45 -37.47
C PRO A 577 -13.90 6.34 -37.12
N LEU A 578 -12.67 6.73 -36.79
CA LEU A 578 -11.71 5.78 -36.22
C LEU A 578 -12.22 5.27 -34.86
N GLY A 579 -12.06 3.97 -34.63
CA GLY A 579 -12.25 3.34 -33.34
C GLY A 579 -10.91 2.87 -32.76
N GLY A 580 -10.80 2.79 -31.44
CA GLY A 580 -9.62 2.21 -30.83
C GLY A 580 -9.79 1.91 -29.36
N LEU A 581 -8.90 1.07 -28.83
CA LEU A 581 -8.84 0.73 -27.42
C LEU A 581 -7.41 0.65 -26.91
N LEU A 582 -7.25 0.80 -25.61
CA LEU A 582 -6.05 0.47 -24.84
C LEU A 582 -6.39 -0.70 -23.92
N SER A 583 -5.61 -1.77 -24.00
CA SER A 583 -5.70 -2.92 -23.09
C SER A 583 -4.47 -2.94 -22.21
N LEU A 584 -4.65 -2.96 -20.89
CA LEU A 584 -3.58 -2.81 -19.90
C LEU A 584 -3.56 -3.98 -18.91
N CYS A 585 -2.35 -4.39 -18.54
CA CYS A 585 -2.06 -5.40 -17.54
C CYS A 585 -0.98 -4.90 -16.57
N ASP A 586 -0.93 -5.48 -15.37
CA ASP A 586 0.19 -5.31 -14.44
C ASP A 586 1.44 -6.12 -14.88
N SER A 587 2.51 -6.03 -14.10
CA SER A 587 3.77 -6.75 -14.35
C SER A 587 3.64 -8.28 -14.31
N ALA A 588 2.59 -8.81 -13.70
CA ALA A 588 2.30 -10.25 -13.67
C ALA A 588 1.41 -10.71 -14.83
N GLY A 589 1.00 -9.77 -15.70
CA GLY A 589 0.11 -10.04 -16.83
C GLY A 589 -1.38 -10.07 -16.44
N VAL A 590 -1.73 -9.68 -15.21
CA VAL A 590 -3.14 -9.62 -14.77
C VAL A 590 -3.81 -8.41 -15.43
N PRO A 591 -4.94 -8.58 -16.12
CA PRO A 591 -5.65 -7.46 -16.75
C PRO A 591 -6.11 -6.42 -15.74
N THR A 592 -5.77 -5.15 -15.96
CA THR A 592 -6.08 -4.04 -15.05
C THR A 592 -7.10 -3.07 -15.63
N GLY A 593 -7.19 -2.95 -16.95
CA GLY A 593 -8.27 -2.19 -17.58
C GLY A 593 -8.31 -2.22 -19.11
N ILE A 594 -9.49 -1.87 -19.63
CA ILE A 594 -9.77 -1.64 -21.06
C ILE A 594 -10.34 -0.23 -21.21
N LEU A 595 -9.67 0.61 -21.96
CA LEU A 595 -10.09 2.00 -22.18
C LEU A 595 -10.36 2.25 -23.65
N ASN A 596 -11.40 3.00 -23.98
CA ASN A 596 -11.51 3.57 -25.32
C ASN A 596 -10.32 4.52 -25.56
N ALA A 597 -9.70 4.44 -26.74
CA ALA A 597 -8.40 5.07 -26.98
C ALA A 597 -8.48 6.56 -27.34
N ALA A 598 -9.64 7.06 -27.77
CA ALA A 598 -9.72 8.39 -28.38
C ALA A 598 -9.47 9.52 -27.36
N GLU A 599 -10.09 9.50 -26.18
CA GLU A 599 -9.79 10.50 -25.14
C GLU A 599 -8.39 10.39 -24.54
N PRO A 600 -7.90 9.21 -24.10
CA PRO A 600 -6.53 9.07 -23.59
C PRO A 600 -5.48 9.54 -24.59
N THR A 601 -5.64 9.20 -25.88
CA THR A 601 -4.71 9.63 -26.94
C THR A 601 -4.72 11.14 -27.12
N GLY A 602 -5.92 11.76 -27.15
CA GLY A 602 -6.03 13.22 -27.26
C GLY A 602 -5.35 13.94 -26.10
N TYR A 603 -5.64 13.49 -24.88
CA TYR A 603 -5.10 14.07 -23.66
C TYR A 603 -3.58 13.89 -23.55
N ARG A 604 -3.07 12.66 -23.68
CA ARG A 604 -1.66 12.36 -23.47
C ARG A 604 -0.76 12.98 -24.54
N THR A 605 -1.16 12.94 -25.81
CA THR A 605 -0.38 13.55 -26.90
C THR A 605 -0.30 15.05 -26.71
N THR A 606 -1.41 15.69 -26.34
CA THR A 606 -1.42 17.11 -26.01
C THR A 606 -0.52 17.42 -24.82
N LEU A 607 -0.66 16.68 -23.72
CA LEU A 607 0.10 16.96 -22.52
C LEU A 607 1.61 16.79 -22.74
N SER A 608 2.02 15.77 -23.51
CA SER A 608 3.42 15.61 -23.94
C SER A 608 3.94 16.81 -24.74
N ALA A 609 3.15 17.32 -25.69
CA ALA A 609 3.51 18.49 -26.48
C ALA A 609 3.55 19.80 -25.66
N LEU A 610 2.74 19.87 -24.60
CA LEU A 610 2.72 21.02 -23.70
C LEU A 610 3.85 21.01 -22.68
N ILE A 611 4.53 19.87 -22.41
CA ILE A 611 5.67 19.84 -21.48
C ILE A 611 6.73 20.89 -21.86
N PRO A 612 7.29 20.91 -23.08
CA PRO A 612 8.24 21.96 -23.47
C PRO A 612 7.66 23.37 -23.44
N TRP A 613 6.36 23.51 -23.75
CA TRP A 613 5.67 24.80 -23.69
C TRP A 613 5.53 25.35 -22.26
N THR A 614 5.45 24.48 -21.24
CA THR A 614 5.40 24.93 -19.84
C THR A 614 6.68 25.62 -19.38
N TRP A 615 7.80 25.46 -20.10
CA TRP A 615 9.06 26.16 -19.80
C TRP A 615 9.08 27.60 -20.32
N ARG A 616 8.15 27.98 -21.21
CA ARG A 616 8.11 29.29 -21.84
C ARG A 616 7.76 30.39 -20.85
N ARG A 617 8.44 31.53 -20.92
CA ARG A 617 8.13 32.69 -20.09
C ARG A 617 6.85 33.41 -20.54
N ASN A 618 6.59 33.47 -21.85
CA ASN A 618 5.46 34.20 -22.43
C ASN A 618 4.52 33.24 -23.16
N THR A 619 3.21 33.37 -22.92
CA THR A 619 2.17 32.49 -23.47
C THR A 619 0.84 33.21 -23.68
N GLU A 620 0.87 34.50 -24.00
CA GLU A 620 -0.34 35.33 -24.05
C GLU A 620 -1.19 35.02 -25.29
N ASN A 621 -0.55 34.86 -26.45
CA ASN A 621 -1.20 34.67 -27.74
C ASN A 621 -0.88 33.28 -28.32
N ILE A 622 -1.90 32.43 -28.41
CA ILE A 622 -1.78 31.05 -28.88
C ILE A 622 -2.53 30.86 -30.20
N VAL A 623 -1.91 30.18 -31.15
CA VAL A 623 -2.53 29.78 -32.42
C VAL A 623 -2.57 28.25 -32.49
N ILE A 624 -3.72 27.67 -32.78
CA ILE A 624 -3.89 26.21 -32.88
C ILE A 624 -4.44 25.86 -34.26
N PHE A 625 -3.68 25.10 -35.03
CA PHE A 625 -4.12 24.53 -36.29
C PHE A 625 -4.83 23.20 -36.06
N GLY A 626 -6.06 23.10 -36.55
CA GLY A 626 -6.90 21.91 -36.47
C GLY A 626 -7.99 22.01 -35.41
N ALA A 627 -9.21 21.62 -35.78
CA ALA A 627 -10.36 21.56 -34.88
C ALA A 627 -10.76 20.12 -34.49
N GLY A 628 -9.80 19.19 -34.54
CA GLY A 628 -10.01 17.78 -34.14
C GLY A 628 -9.85 17.53 -32.64
N LYS A 629 -9.82 16.26 -32.23
CA LYS A 629 -9.64 15.85 -30.82
C LYS A 629 -8.34 16.41 -30.21
N GLN A 630 -7.25 16.44 -30.96
CA GLN A 630 -5.97 17.00 -30.51
C GLN A 630 -6.05 18.51 -30.28
N GLY A 631 -6.59 19.27 -31.25
CA GLY A 631 -6.81 20.71 -31.10
C GLY A 631 -7.73 21.05 -29.92
N LEU A 632 -8.79 20.27 -29.72
CA LEU A 632 -9.69 20.41 -28.57
C LEU A 632 -8.95 20.25 -27.24
N TRP A 633 -8.15 19.18 -27.08
CA TRP A 633 -7.38 18.98 -25.85
C TRP A 633 -6.28 20.02 -25.66
N HIS A 634 -5.65 20.51 -26.73
CA HIS A 634 -4.68 21.61 -26.65
C HIS A 634 -5.30 22.86 -26.05
N THR A 635 -6.49 23.27 -26.53
CA THR A 635 -7.19 24.43 -25.97
C THR A 635 -7.53 24.21 -24.49
N ARG A 636 -8.07 23.03 -24.14
CA ARG A 636 -8.43 22.69 -22.74
C ARG A 636 -7.23 22.72 -21.80
N LEU A 637 -6.15 22.02 -22.14
CA LEU A 637 -4.98 21.88 -21.28
C LEU A 637 -4.17 23.17 -21.18
N ALA A 638 -4.13 23.99 -22.24
CA ALA A 638 -3.55 25.32 -22.18
C ALA A 638 -4.27 26.19 -21.12
N LEU A 639 -5.61 26.21 -21.14
CA LEU A 639 -6.42 26.91 -20.15
C LEU A 639 -6.27 26.32 -18.74
N ALA A 640 -6.22 24.99 -18.61
CA ALA A 640 -6.06 24.31 -17.32
C ALA A 640 -4.70 24.61 -16.65
N LEU A 641 -3.62 24.63 -17.43
CA LEU A 641 -2.27 24.83 -16.91
C LEU A 641 -1.93 26.31 -16.71
N ARG A 642 -2.25 27.17 -17.68
CA ARG A 642 -1.79 28.57 -17.72
C ARG A 642 -2.89 29.57 -18.12
N GLY A 643 -4.16 29.24 -17.89
CA GLY A 643 -5.29 30.10 -18.26
C GLY A 643 -5.25 31.51 -17.68
N SER A 644 -4.55 31.76 -16.57
CA SER A 644 -4.36 33.11 -16.01
C SER A 644 -3.38 33.99 -16.80
N GLU A 645 -2.55 33.38 -17.66
CA GLU A 645 -1.50 34.05 -18.43
C GLU A 645 -1.90 34.24 -19.90
N ILE A 646 -2.87 33.46 -20.37
CA ILE A 646 -3.34 33.48 -21.77
C ILE A 646 -4.32 34.64 -21.95
N LYS A 647 -4.06 35.48 -22.96
CA LYS A 647 -4.97 36.54 -23.39
C LYS A 647 -5.90 36.06 -24.51
N LYS A 648 -5.35 35.36 -25.51
CA LYS A 648 -6.10 34.96 -26.70
C LYS A 648 -5.63 33.61 -27.24
N ILE A 649 -6.59 32.77 -27.62
CA ILE A 649 -6.36 31.55 -28.41
C ILE A 649 -7.14 31.64 -29.71
N THR A 650 -6.47 31.50 -30.84
CA THR A 650 -7.10 31.52 -32.17
C THR A 650 -7.01 30.14 -32.82
N ILE A 651 -8.16 29.60 -33.23
CA ILE A 651 -8.25 28.32 -33.93
C ILE A 651 -8.23 28.56 -35.44
N VAL A 652 -7.30 27.91 -36.14
CA VAL A 652 -7.17 27.93 -37.59
C VAL A 652 -7.54 26.56 -38.14
N ASN A 653 -8.55 26.48 -39.00
CA ASN A 653 -9.01 25.20 -39.54
C ASN A 653 -9.65 25.39 -40.91
N ARG A 654 -9.47 24.40 -41.81
CA ARG A 654 -10.07 24.41 -43.17
C ARG A 654 -11.60 24.55 -43.16
N SER A 655 -12.25 24.04 -42.11
CA SER A 655 -13.70 24.16 -41.92
C SER A 655 -13.99 25.12 -40.78
N VAL A 656 -14.55 26.28 -41.13
CA VAL A 656 -14.91 27.33 -40.16
C VAL A 656 -15.96 26.82 -39.17
N GLY A 657 -16.93 26.04 -39.64
CA GLY A 657 -17.97 25.44 -38.80
C GLY A 657 -17.36 24.59 -37.68
N ARG A 658 -16.47 23.65 -38.01
CA ARG A 658 -15.79 22.83 -36.99
C ARG A 658 -14.97 23.65 -35.99
N ALA A 659 -14.33 24.73 -36.44
CA ALA A 659 -13.59 25.62 -35.53
C ALA A 659 -14.54 26.39 -34.60
N ARG A 660 -15.65 26.91 -35.12
CA ARG A 660 -16.69 27.59 -34.32
C ARG A 660 -17.32 26.63 -33.30
N ASP A 661 -17.56 25.38 -33.66
CA ASP A 661 -18.09 24.35 -32.75
C ASP A 661 -17.11 24.06 -31.61
N LEU A 662 -15.81 23.94 -31.91
CA LEU A 662 -14.76 23.77 -30.90
C LEU A 662 -14.71 24.98 -29.97
N VAL A 663 -14.65 26.20 -30.52
CA VAL A 663 -14.60 27.44 -29.73
C VAL A 663 -15.81 27.56 -28.82
N LYS A 664 -17.03 27.33 -29.34
CA LYS A 664 -18.26 27.34 -28.55
C LYS A 664 -18.16 26.35 -27.39
N ARG A 665 -17.80 25.11 -27.69
CA ARG A 665 -17.67 24.05 -26.69
C ARG A 665 -16.67 24.41 -25.59
N VAL A 666 -15.48 24.87 -25.95
CA VAL A 666 -14.44 25.20 -24.96
C VAL A 666 -14.79 26.47 -24.19
N THR A 667 -15.54 27.41 -24.79
CA THR A 667 -16.06 28.59 -24.10
C THR A 667 -16.98 28.17 -22.94
N ASP A 668 -17.92 27.26 -23.19
CA ASP A 668 -18.83 26.72 -22.17
C ASP A 668 -18.05 25.95 -21.07
N GLU A 669 -17.07 25.14 -21.48
CA GLU A 669 -16.22 24.38 -20.56
C GLU A 669 -15.33 25.30 -19.70
N ASN A 670 -14.79 26.38 -20.28
CA ASN A 670 -13.95 27.35 -19.55
C ASN A 670 -14.74 28.06 -18.44
N GLN A 671 -15.98 28.48 -18.71
CA GLN A 671 -16.84 29.09 -17.69
C GLN A 671 -17.08 28.15 -16.50
N LYS A 672 -17.15 26.84 -16.77
CA LYS A 672 -17.41 25.83 -15.75
C LYS A 672 -16.16 25.45 -14.95
N TYR A 673 -15.02 25.21 -15.62
CA TYR A 673 -13.87 24.54 -15.01
C TYR A 673 -12.70 25.47 -14.70
N TRP A 674 -12.20 26.22 -15.69
CA TRP A 674 -10.92 26.95 -15.55
C TRP A 674 -11.07 28.44 -15.26
N LYS A 675 -12.20 29.04 -15.66
CA LYS A 675 -12.56 30.45 -15.44
C LYS A 675 -11.46 31.43 -15.89
N SER A 676 -10.76 31.08 -16.96
CA SER A 676 -9.76 31.95 -17.58
C SER A 676 -10.44 33.14 -18.27
N SER A 677 -9.79 34.29 -18.26
CA SER A 677 -10.19 35.49 -19.01
C SER A 677 -9.79 35.45 -20.50
N ALA A 678 -9.19 34.36 -20.98
CA ALA A 678 -8.74 34.24 -22.36
C ALA A 678 -9.90 34.31 -23.36
N THR A 679 -9.71 35.04 -24.46
CA THR A 679 -10.65 35.07 -25.58
C THR A 679 -10.37 33.92 -26.56
N LEU A 680 -11.41 33.25 -27.04
CA LEU A 680 -11.31 32.16 -28.01
C LEU A 680 -11.89 32.61 -29.36
N ASP A 681 -11.05 32.65 -30.38
CA ASP A 681 -11.41 33.15 -31.72
C ASP A 681 -11.19 32.10 -32.82
N VAL A 682 -11.78 32.35 -33.99
CA VAL A 682 -11.58 31.56 -35.21
C VAL A 682 -11.08 32.48 -36.32
N LEU A 683 -10.01 32.06 -37.00
CA LEU A 683 -9.63 32.70 -38.27
C LEU A 683 -10.47 32.08 -39.40
N ASP A 684 -11.27 32.90 -40.09
CA ASP A 684 -12.16 32.43 -41.15
C ASP A 684 -11.37 32.22 -42.46
N PRO A 685 -11.15 30.98 -42.95
CA PRO A 685 -10.45 30.72 -44.21
C PRO A 685 -11.18 31.24 -45.46
N THR A 686 -12.42 31.71 -45.34
CA THR A 686 -13.21 32.23 -46.48
C THR A 686 -13.09 33.74 -46.66
N GLN A 687 -12.46 34.46 -45.72
CA GLN A 687 -12.30 35.90 -45.82
C GLN A 687 -11.27 36.27 -46.91
N SER A 688 -11.51 37.38 -47.60
CA SER A 688 -10.70 37.80 -48.77
C SER A 688 -9.25 38.14 -48.45
N ASP A 689 -8.96 38.50 -47.19
CA ASP A 689 -7.64 38.86 -46.67
C ASP A 689 -7.02 37.76 -45.79
N TYR A 690 -7.46 36.50 -45.93
CA TYR A 690 -7.03 35.38 -45.07
C TYR A 690 -5.50 35.27 -44.94
N GLU A 691 -4.75 35.32 -46.04
CA GLU A 691 -3.28 35.20 -46.00
C GLU A 691 -2.61 36.33 -45.21
N GLN A 692 -3.13 37.55 -45.33
CA GLN A 692 -2.62 38.72 -44.58
C GLN A 692 -2.97 38.60 -43.09
N ALA A 693 -4.19 38.17 -42.78
CA ALA A 693 -4.64 37.94 -41.40
C ALA A 693 -3.88 36.78 -40.74
N LEU A 694 -3.63 35.68 -41.46
CA LEU A 694 -2.82 34.57 -40.98
C LEU A 694 -1.38 34.99 -40.70
N ALA A 695 -0.79 35.79 -41.60
CA ALA A 695 0.55 36.34 -41.39
C ALA A 695 0.63 37.26 -40.18
N SER A 696 -0.35 38.14 -39.99
CA SER A 696 -0.44 39.01 -38.81
C SER A 696 -0.64 38.23 -37.50
N LEU A 697 -1.43 37.16 -37.55
CA LEU A 697 -1.68 36.30 -36.41
C LEU A 697 -0.42 35.52 -35.99
N LEU A 698 0.31 34.95 -36.95
CA LEU A 698 1.51 34.16 -36.68
C LEU A 698 2.73 35.01 -36.31
N SER A 699 2.83 36.23 -36.83
CA SER A 699 3.92 37.15 -36.49
C SER A 699 3.86 37.66 -35.04
N SER A 700 2.66 37.65 -34.43
CA SER A 700 2.40 38.08 -33.05
C SER A 700 2.17 36.94 -32.05
N ALA A 701 2.22 35.68 -32.50
CA ALA A 701 2.00 34.53 -31.64
C ALA A 701 3.17 34.30 -30.67
N ASP A 702 2.86 33.89 -29.43
CA ASP A 702 3.81 33.36 -28.45
C ASP A 702 3.96 31.84 -28.57
N ALA A 703 2.89 31.15 -28.98
CA ALA A 703 2.89 29.72 -29.24
C ALA A 703 2.00 29.35 -30.43
N VAL A 704 2.48 28.40 -31.24
CA VAL A 704 1.76 27.84 -32.39
C VAL A 704 1.73 26.31 -32.23
N PHE A 705 0.54 25.72 -32.27
CA PHE A 705 0.36 24.28 -32.17
C PHE A 705 -0.25 23.71 -33.46
N CYS A 706 0.46 22.81 -34.12
CA CYS A 706 0.02 22.07 -35.29
C CYS A 706 -0.57 20.72 -34.84
N THR A 707 -1.89 20.60 -34.88
CA THR A 707 -2.63 19.42 -34.36
C THR A 707 -3.39 18.67 -35.46
N VAL A 708 -3.05 18.94 -36.72
CA VAL A 708 -3.70 18.39 -37.90
C VAL A 708 -2.65 17.91 -38.89
N GLY A 709 -2.82 16.68 -39.36
CA GLY A 709 -1.95 16.12 -40.39
C GLY A 709 -2.06 16.87 -41.71
N SER A 710 -0.92 17.06 -42.37
CA SER A 710 -0.83 17.72 -43.66
C SER A 710 0.22 17.06 -44.55
N THR A 711 0.11 17.22 -45.87
CA THR A 711 1.11 16.79 -46.87
C THR A 711 1.83 18.00 -47.49
N SER A 712 1.59 19.19 -46.94
CA SER A 712 2.25 20.45 -47.29
C SER A 712 2.36 21.32 -46.03
N PRO A 713 3.42 22.13 -45.87
CA PRO A 713 3.57 23.01 -44.71
C PRO A 713 2.31 23.85 -44.44
N LEU A 714 1.91 23.96 -43.17
CA LEU A 714 0.72 24.74 -42.78
C LEU A 714 0.95 26.25 -42.89
N PHE A 715 2.21 26.68 -42.77
CA PHE A 715 2.69 28.06 -42.92
C PHE A 715 4.20 28.04 -43.21
N SER A 716 4.70 29.12 -43.78
CA SER A 716 6.12 29.26 -44.13
C SER A 716 6.95 29.85 -42.98
N LEU A 717 8.27 29.67 -43.01
CA LEU A 717 9.19 30.38 -42.10
C LEU A 717 8.99 31.91 -42.15
N LYS A 718 8.81 32.48 -43.35
CA LYS A 718 8.57 33.92 -43.54
C LYS A 718 7.37 34.43 -42.74
N THR A 719 6.31 33.62 -42.65
CA THR A 719 5.09 33.97 -41.92
C THR A 719 5.33 34.07 -40.41
N ILE A 720 6.22 33.24 -39.86
CA ILE A 720 6.63 33.27 -38.45
C ILE A 720 7.61 34.43 -38.19
N LEU A 721 8.59 34.64 -39.06
CA LEU A 721 9.57 35.73 -38.88
C LEU A 721 8.94 37.12 -39.00
N GLY A 722 7.83 37.24 -39.74
CA GLY A 722 7.15 38.50 -39.99
C GLY A 722 8.02 39.45 -40.82
N ASP A 723 8.05 40.72 -40.43
CA ASP A 723 8.91 41.76 -41.03
C ASP A 723 10.32 41.82 -40.41
N GLY A 724 10.64 40.90 -39.47
CA GLY A 724 11.92 40.86 -38.76
C GLY A 724 12.03 41.83 -37.58
N THR A 725 10.97 42.56 -37.22
CA THR A 725 10.97 43.53 -36.10
C THR A 725 10.60 42.91 -34.75
N ARG A 726 10.19 41.64 -34.72
CA ARG A 726 9.78 40.94 -33.50
C ARG A 726 10.94 40.75 -32.53
N SER A 727 10.72 41.08 -31.26
CA SER A 727 11.74 40.93 -30.22
C SER A 727 11.96 39.48 -29.78
N ARG A 728 11.01 38.56 -30.01
CA ARG A 728 11.04 37.17 -29.50
C ARG A 728 10.44 36.16 -30.47
N LEU A 729 11.03 34.97 -30.58
CA LEU A 729 10.60 33.70 -31.23
C LEU A 729 9.31 33.06 -30.64
N PRO A 730 8.31 32.44 -31.35
CA PRO A 730 7.28 31.67 -30.66
C PRO A 730 7.81 30.28 -30.28
N PHE A 731 7.07 29.58 -29.43
CA PHE A 731 7.13 28.11 -29.39
C PHE A 731 6.31 27.53 -30.54
N VAL A 732 6.84 26.61 -31.34
CA VAL A 732 6.11 25.91 -32.40
C VAL A 732 6.09 24.42 -32.08
N GLY A 733 4.93 23.88 -31.72
CA GLY A 733 4.74 22.46 -31.42
C GLY A 733 3.96 21.75 -32.52
N ALA A 734 4.48 20.67 -33.05
CA ALA A 734 3.92 19.95 -34.18
C ALA A 734 3.73 18.46 -33.86
N ILE A 735 2.48 17.98 -33.93
CA ILE A 735 2.09 16.60 -33.61
C ILE A 735 1.08 16.00 -34.60
N GLY A 736 0.65 16.77 -35.61
CA GLY A 736 -0.38 16.37 -36.56
C GLY A 736 0.13 15.36 -37.59
N SER A 737 1.41 15.46 -37.96
CA SER A 737 2.06 14.62 -38.97
C SER A 737 2.97 13.57 -38.34
N TRP A 738 2.82 12.30 -38.69
CA TRP A 738 3.55 11.18 -38.06
C TRP A 738 4.04 10.12 -39.04
N GLN A 739 3.81 10.31 -40.34
CA GLN A 739 4.32 9.47 -41.41
C GLN A 739 5.29 10.28 -42.28
N ALA A 740 6.22 9.59 -42.94
CA ALA A 740 7.30 10.23 -43.68
C ALA A 740 6.83 11.05 -44.91
N ASP A 741 5.65 10.75 -45.44
CA ASP A 741 4.99 11.48 -46.54
C ASP A 741 4.15 12.67 -46.04
N MET A 742 4.01 12.84 -44.73
CA MET A 742 3.32 13.96 -44.12
C MET A 742 4.30 15.06 -43.74
N ILE A 743 3.88 16.31 -43.92
CA ILE A 743 4.66 17.49 -43.58
C ILE A 743 3.73 18.60 -43.08
N GLU A 744 3.89 19.02 -41.82
CA GLU A 744 3.12 20.14 -41.24
C GLU A 744 3.95 21.40 -41.02
N LEU A 745 5.27 21.24 -40.86
CA LEU A 745 6.23 22.34 -40.71
C LEU A 745 7.09 22.51 -41.97
N ASP A 746 7.44 23.76 -42.26
CA ASP A 746 8.41 24.11 -43.29
C ASP A 746 9.82 23.57 -42.91
N PRO A 747 10.48 22.73 -43.72
CA PRO A 747 11.82 22.23 -43.41
C PRO A 747 12.87 23.32 -43.21
N GLU A 748 12.67 24.50 -43.84
CA GLU A 748 13.53 25.66 -43.64
C GLU A 748 13.43 26.21 -42.22
N MET A 749 12.26 26.13 -41.59
CA MET A 749 12.05 26.55 -40.21
C MET A 749 12.82 25.69 -39.22
N LEU A 750 12.89 24.38 -39.45
CA LEU A 750 13.68 23.46 -38.62
C LEU A 750 15.17 23.79 -38.75
N ARG A 751 15.66 23.99 -39.98
CA ARG A 751 17.05 24.44 -40.21
C ARG A 751 17.33 25.76 -39.52
N HIS A 752 16.42 26.73 -39.66
CA HIS A 752 16.56 28.03 -39.02
C HIS A 752 16.61 27.92 -37.50
N ALA A 753 15.73 27.14 -36.87
CA ALA A 753 15.73 26.93 -35.41
C ALA A 753 17.05 26.28 -34.92
N ALA A 754 17.60 25.33 -35.67
CA ALA A 754 18.86 24.66 -35.35
C ALA A 754 20.11 25.50 -35.66
N SER A 755 20.03 26.53 -36.51
CA SER A 755 21.19 27.33 -36.92
C SER A 755 21.35 28.66 -36.17
N ARG A 756 20.46 28.99 -35.22
CA ARG A 756 20.53 30.26 -34.49
C ARG A 756 21.61 30.24 -33.42
N ASP A 757 22.23 31.40 -33.19
CA ASP A 757 23.27 31.58 -32.16
C ASP A 757 22.73 31.38 -30.73
N ASP A 758 21.45 31.68 -30.51
CA ASP A 758 20.75 31.49 -29.23
C ASP A 758 20.20 30.06 -29.06
N SER A 759 20.39 29.19 -30.05
CA SER A 759 19.97 27.79 -29.98
C SER A 759 20.90 26.98 -29.08
N PHE A 760 20.33 26.04 -28.33
CA PHE A 760 21.10 25.16 -27.48
C PHE A 760 21.64 23.99 -28.29
N SER A 761 22.88 23.58 -27.98
CA SER A 761 23.57 22.48 -28.66
C SER A 761 24.01 21.44 -27.64
N ARG A 762 23.74 20.17 -27.94
CA ARG A 762 24.21 19.03 -27.13
C ARG A 762 25.73 18.87 -27.19
N SER A 763 26.32 19.05 -28.36
CA SER A 763 27.75 18.84 -28.65
C SER A 763 28.57 20.15 -28.76
N GLY A 764 27.90 21.31 -28.69
CA GLY A 764 28.52 22.63 -28.82
C GLY A 764 28.75 23.12 -30.24
N THR A 765 28.40 22.33 -31.27
CA THR A 765 28.71 22.65 -32.68
C THR A 765 27.52 23.12 -33.51
N GLN A 766 26.31 22.61 -33.26
CA GLN A 766 25.08 22.98 -33.97
C GLN A 766 23.90 23.05 -32.99
N GLY A 767 23.06 24.08 -33.13
CA GLY A 767 21.82 24.20 -32.35
C GLY A 767 20.84 23.08 -32.65
N SER A 768 19.73 23.03 -31.92
CA SER A 768 18.84 21.87 -31.96
C SER A 768 17.35 22.22 -32.02
N ILE A 769 16.56 21.25 -32.48
CA ILE A 769 15.11 21.20 -32.26
C ILE A 769 14.78 20.17 -31.18
N ILE A 770 13.59 20.24 -30.60
CA ILE A 770 13.15 19.29 -29.56
C ILE A 770 12.28 18.20 -30.20
N VAL A 771 12.52 16.95 -29.83
CA VAL A 771 11.71 15.79 -30.26
C VAL A 771 11.30 14.93 -29.06
N ASP A 772 10.29 14.07 -29.21
CA ASP A 772 9.95 13.07 -28.19
C ASP A 772 10.67 11.73 -28.39
N ASP A 773 10.91 11.34 -29.65
CA ASP A 773 11.67 10.16 -30.04
C ASP A 773 12.65 10.52 -31.17
N LEU A 774 13.95 10.50 -30.88
CA LEU A 774 14.98 10.88 -31.85
C LEU A 774 15.06 9.90 -33.02
N LYS A 775 14.97 8.59 -32.76
CA LYS A 775 15.13 7.57 -33.80
C LYS A 775 13.96 7.63 -34.77
N GLU A 776 12.75 7.74 -34.25
CA GLU A 776 11.54 7.79 -35.05
C GLU A 776 11.40 9.14 -35.78
N ALA A 777 11.82 10.26 -35.18
CA ALA A 777 11.82 11.56 -35.86
C ALA A 777 12.71 11.56 -37.11
N LEU A 778 13.89 10.95 -37.06
CA LEU A 778 14.82 10.91 -38.20
C LEU A 778 14.34 10.05 -39.38
N VAL A 779 13.33 9.20 -39.17
CA VAL A 779 12.86 8.25 -40.21
C VAL A 779 11.42 8.53 -40.63
N LYS A 780 10.53 8.86 -39.68
CA LYS A 780 9.09 8.99 -39.91
C LYS A 780 8.60 10.44 -39.97
N SER A 781 9.42 11.41 -39.64
CA SER A 781 9.02 12.83 -39.72
C SER A 781 9.42 13.43 -41.06
N GLY A 782 8.45 13.65 -41.96
CA GLY A 782 8.73 14.22 -43.28
C GLY A 782 9.46 15.57 -43.21
N GLU A 783 9.06 16.47 -42.31
CA GLU A 783 9.76 17.76 -42.11
C GLU A 783 11.21 17.62 -41.63
N VAL A 784 11.53 16.66 -40.74
CA VAL A 784 12.91 16.46 -40.24
C VAL A 784 13.78 15.80 -41.30
N VAL A 785 13.23 14.80 -42.00
CA VAL A 785 13.93 14.14 -43.11
C VAL A 785 14.24 15.14 -44.21
N GLN A 786 13.27 15.96 -44.62
CA GLN A 786 13.45 16.97 -45.66
C GLN A 786 14.28 18.17 -45.19
N SER A 787 14.41 18.42 -43.87
CA SER A 787 15.25 19.50 -43.37
C SER A 787 16.75 19.16 -43.50
N GLY A 788 17.10 17.88 -43.55
CA GLY A 788 18.48 17.39 -43.58
C GLY A 788 19.20 17.49 -42.24
N LEU A 789 18.45 17.65 -41.14
CA LEU A 789 19.03 17.73 -39.80
C LEU A 789 19.45 16.33 -39.32
N GLY A 790 20.68 16.22 -38.83
CA GLY A 790 21.19 14.99 -38.23
C GLY A 790 20.84 14.86 -36.75
N ALA A 791 21.14 13.71 -36.16
CA ALA A 791 20.89 13.42 -34.74
C ALA A 791 21.49 14.46 -33.78
N ASP A 792 22.62 15.08 -34.14
CA ASP A 792 23.27 16.11 -33.31
C ASP A 792 22.50 17.44 -33.26
N SER A 793 21.54 17.64 -34.16
CA SER A 793 20.64 18.81 -34.19
C SER A 793 19.26 18.51 -33.57
N LEU A 794 19.09 17.35 -32.93
CA LEU A 794 17.85 16.94 -32.27
C LEU A 794 18.15 16.64 -30.80
N ILE A 795 17.28 17.11 -29.90
CA ILE A 795 17.37 16.82 -28.46
C ILE A 795 16.05 16.21 -28.01
N GLN A 796 16.10 15.09 -27.28
CA GLN A 796 14.89 14.50 -26.74
C GLN A 796 14.39 15.29 -25.53
N VAL A 797 13.07 15.46 -25.44
CA VAL A 797 12.42 16.12 -24.29
C VAL A 797 12.81 15.48 -22.95
N GLY A 798 12.98 14.16 -22.90
CA GLY A 798 13.39 13.45 -21.69
C GLY A 798 14.83 13.73 -21.25
N GLU A 799 15.73 14.07 -22.18
CA GLU A 799 17.08 14.52 -21.83
C GLU A 799 17.04 15.89 -21.15
N ILE A 800 16.26 16.82 -21.70
CA ILE A 800 16.06 18.15 -21.12
C ILE A 800 15.45 18.01 -19.72
N LEU A 801 14.41 17.19 -19.57
CA LEU A 801 13.78 16.94 -18.26
C LEU A 801 14.75 16.39 -17.22
N ASP A 802 15.61 15.44 -17.59
CA ASP A 802 16.63 14.92 -16.68
C ASP A 802 17.68 15.99 -16.32
N TRP A 803 18.10 16.82 -17.26
CA TRP A 803 19.04 17.93 -16.97
C TRP A 803 18.44 18.98 -16.03
N LEU A 804 17.15 19.24 -16.16
CA LEU A 804 16.40 20.15 -15.27
C LEU A 804 16.20 19.58 -13.86
N ASP A 805 16.33 18.27 -13.64
CA ASP A 805 16.29 17.68 -12.30
C ASP A 805 17.57 18.01 -11.52
N GLU A 806 17.43 18.71 -10.40
CA GLU A 806 18.54 19.05 -9.49
C GLU A 806 19.31 17.81 -9.00
N LYS A 807 18.63 16.65 -8.90
CA LYS A 807 19.23 15.39 -8.46
C LYS A 807 19.97 14.65 -9.57
N SER A 808 19.83 15.07 -10.83
CA SER A 808 20.52 14.39 -11.91
C SER A 808 22.04 14.58 -11.82
N LEU A 809 22.76 13.47 -11.90
CA LEU A 809 24.21 13.45 -12.03
C LEU A 809 24.67 13.77 -13.45
N ARG A 810 23.73 13.86 -14.40
CA ARG A 810 24.01 14.21 -15.80
C ARG A 810 23.62 15.68 -15.98
N LYS A 811 24.59 16.49 -16.34
CA LYS A 811 24.37 17.90 -16.66
C LYS A 811 24.89 18.17 -18.08
N PRO A 812 24.26 19.10 -18.81
CA PRO A 812 24.71 19.41 -20.16
C PRO A 812 26.08 20.09 -20.13
N ASP A 813 26.96 19.71 -21.06
CA ASP A 813 28.30 20.29 -21.18
C ASP A 813 28.28 21.81 -21.45
N ALA A 814 27.28 22.29 -22.20
CA ALA A 814 27.10 23.71 -22.50
C ALA A 814 26.54 24.55 -21.33
N GLY A 815 26.27 23.93 -20.17
CA GLY A 815 25.79 24.58 -18.96
C GLY A 815 24.27 24.71 -18.87
N ILE A 816 23.74 24.55 -17.65
CA ILE A 816 22.29 24.56 -17.38
C ILE A 816 21.66 25.94 -17.61
N GLU A 817 22.38 27.02 -17.37
CA GLU A 817 21.89 28.39 -17.56
C GLU A 817 21.60 28.70 -19.03
N LYS A 818 22.47 28.23 -19.95
CA LYS A 818 22.26 28.38 -21.39
C LYS A 818 21.03 27.60 -21.85
N LEU A 819 20.84 26.37 -21.33
CA LEU A 819 19.64 25.57 -21.60
C LEU A 819 18.38 26.30 -21.13
N MET A 820 18.37 26.80 -19.89
CA MET A 820 17.23 27.51 -19.30
C MET A 820 16.86 28.77 -20.08
N ASN A 821 17.84 29.56 -20.50
CA ASN A 821 17.59 30.75 -21.32
C ASN A 821 16.99 30.38 -22.69
N TRP A 822 17.52 29.34 -23.35
CA TRP A 822 17.00 28.89 -24.65
C TRP A 822 15.56 28.36 -24.54
N ILE A 823 15.28 27.43 -23.62
CA ILE A 823 13.95 26.84 -23.52
C ILE A 823 12.88 27.84 -23.09
N SER A 824 13.25 28.86 -22.29
CA SER A 824 12.28 29.85 -21.79
C SER A 824 12.02 31.02 -22.73
N GLU A 825 13.02 31.45 -23.51
CA GLU A 825 12.94 32.66 -24.36
C GLU A 825 13.32 32.46 -25.82
N GLY A 826 14.16 31.48 -26.15
CA GLY A 826 14.64 31.21 -27.52
C GLY A 826 13.55 30.73 -28.50
N PHE A 827 13.90 30.57 -29.78
CA PHE A 827 13.00 29.98 -30.78
C PHE A 827 13.00 28.45 -30.66
N ILE A 828 11.85 27.89 -30.28
CA ILE A 828 11.71 26.45 -30.03
C ILE A 828 10.78 25.84 -31.06
N VAL A 829 11.30 24.85 -31.79
CA VAL A 829 10.50 23.93 -32.59
C VAL A 829 10.48 22.59 -31.89
N TYR A 830 9.29 22.14 -31.51
CA TYR A 830 9.04 20.81 -30.97
C TYR A 830 8.31 19.96 -32.00
N LYS A 831 8.87 18.78 -32.28
CA LYS A 831 8.26 17.79 -33.16
C LYS A 831 7.97 16.48 -32.41
N GLY A 832 6.69 16.14 -32.25
CA GLY A 832 6.25 14.88 -31.67
C GLY A 832 5.87 13.84 -32.72
N ILE A 833 6.42 12.62 -32.60
CA ILE A 833 6.03 11.43 -33.41
C ILE A 833 5.24 10.43 -32.54
N GLY A 834 5.32 10.57 -31.22
CA GLY A 834 4.59 9.79 -30.24
C GLY A 834 5.41 8.62 -29.71
N VAL A 835 5.71 8.67 -28.42
CA VAL A 835 6.37 7.60 -27.66
C VAL A 835 5.33 6.59 -27.14
N SER A 836 5.55 5.30 -27.39
CA SER A 836 4.57 4.22 -27.07
C SER A 836 4.23 4.13 -25.59
N VAL A 837 5.24 4.23 -24.72
CA VAL A 837 5.09 4.11 -23.26
C VAL A 837 4.29 5.27 -22.63
N THR A 838 4.07 6.38 -23.35
CA THR A 838 3.17 7.45 -22.86
C THR A 838 1.70 7.03 -22.87
N ASP A 839 1.27 6.14 -23.77
CA ASP A 839 -0.07 5.54 -23.74
C ASP A 839 -0.23 4.65 -22.49
N LEU A 840 0.82 3.91 -22.11
CA LEU A 840 0.84 3.05 -20.92
C LEU A 840 0.70 3.88 -19.63
N ALA A 841 1.51 4.93 -19.49
CA ALA A 841 1.48 5.81 -18.34
C ALA A 841 0.13 6.52 -18.20
N ALA A 842 -0.37 7.11 -19.30
CA ALA A 842 -1.65 7.80 -19.28
C ALA A 842 -2.81 6.85 -18.99
N GLY A 843 -2.81 5.66 -19.60
CA GLY A 843 -3.83 4.65 -19.37
C GLY A 843 -3.90 4.22 -17.90
N ASN A 844 -2.75 3.93 -17.28
CA ASN A 844 -2.70 3.54 -15.86
C ASN A 844 -3.12 4.68 -14.93
N ALA A 845 -2.69 5.92 -15.19
CA ALA A 845 -3.09 7.08 -14.40
C ALA A 845 -4.61 7.34 -14.50
N ILE A 846 -5.22 7.12 -15.68
CA ILE A 846 -6.69 7.20 -15.84
C ILE A 846 -7.39 6.09 -15.05
N LEU A 847 -6.88 4.85 -15.07
CA LEU A 847 -7.45 3.75 -14.31
C LEU A 847 -7.39 3.98 -12.80
N GLU A 848 -6.27 4.49 -12.30
CA GLU A 848 -6.12 4.84 -10.90
C GLU A 848 -7.12 5.92 -10.47
N LEU A 849 -7.25 6.98 -11.27
CA LEU A 849 -8.23 8.04 -11.06
C LEU A 849 -9.67 7.51 -11.09
N ALA A 850 -9.98 6.64 -12.06
CA ALA A 850 -11.29 6.01 -12.19
C ALA A 850 -11.64 5.17 -10.96
N ARG A 851 -10.70 4.36 -10.45
CA ARG A 851 -10.89 3.59 -9.20
C ARG A 851 -11.11 4.50 -8.01
N LYS A 852 -10.30 5.56 -7.86
CA LYS A 852 -10.42 6.54 -6.77
C LYS A 852 -11.77 7.26 -6.77
N ARG A 853 -12.32 7.53 -7.96
CA ARG A 853 -13.60 8.24 -8.15
C ARG A 853 -14.79 7.32 -8.40
N ASN A 854 -14.59 6.00 -8.37
CA ASN A 854 -15.60 4.98 -8.65
C ASN A 854 -16.34 5.21 -10.00
N VAL A 855 -15.58 5.44 -11.06
CA VAL A 855 -16.07 5.67 -12.44
C VAL A 855 -15.72 4.47 -13.33
N GLY A 856 -16.62 4.12 -14.25
CA GLY A 856 -16.45 3.00 -15.16
C GLY A 856 -17.15 1.72 -14.69
N THR A 857 -17.06 0.68 -15.51
CA THR A 857 -17.56 -0.65 -15.15
C THR A 857 -16.42 -1.48 -14.58
N THR A 858 -16.56 -1.88 -13.31
CA THR A 858 -15.61 -2.80 -12.68
C THR A 858 -16.09 -4.24 -12.86
N VAL A 859 -15.26 -5.07 -13.49
CA VAL A 859 -15.47 -6.52 -13.59
C VAL A 859 -14.60 -7.19 -12.53
N SER A 860 -15.23 -7.68 -11.47
CA SER A 860 -14.54 -8.36 -10.39
C SER A 860 -14.16 -9.79 -10.78
N ASN A 861 -12.94 -10.19 -10.42
CA ASN A 861 -12.37 -11.52 -10.74
C ASN A 861 -12.32 -11.82 -12.25
N PHE A 862 -11.95 -10.82 -13.06
CA PHE A 862 -11.61 -11.02 -14.48
C PHE A 862 -10.29 -11.78 -14.60
#